data_AF-A0A520QN29-F1
#
_entry.id   AF-A0A520QN29-F1
#
_cell.length_a   1.000
_cell.length_b   1.000
_cell.length_c   1.000
_cell.angle_alpha   90.00
_cell.angle_beta   90.00
_cell.angle_gamma   90.00
#
_symmetry.space_group_name_H-M   'P 1'
#
loop_
_entity.id
_entity.type
_entity.pdbx_description
1 polymer ?
#
loop_
_entity_poly.entity_id
_entity_poly.type
_entity_poly.pdbx_seq_one_letter_code
_entity_poly.pdbx_strand_id
1 'polypeptide(L)'
;MKTVRQILLMLASVGSLSAAETPVPESTDWGLTGIPTPLEEYGLTIGDVTVSRIFNPVGQLRPEDTLVISRRLTHIANPWQELTPGTGLIVDGKKAVIRQIQPEAPPDTKQTGLRVKLIVEEIAGTTMTLEWEQQLHNLNAAETAPARAATVQLLKDQLRVGTHLVLSGNRVIVSKRQIAYTSPTSTANKDLTIAASYYKLGTGRGQLTGQPTGSESITDAAWNLQDGALPLVQNTAQLVTWKFRARDNDPNFIPNITVLHRIRGVLANLEMPDERTARAEIHANYDGQVHIHEFQWQQRFDNKSRPSWQLSGTQDDFVELQRVHDTNIRFTITPDSLLRANRDALKFFQTRKNNTGALQLSSNTLDPATLEQQIDSLKEIVESDASETIKMDAKRQAVIYLARFYEHQAISLQADQQEQQFRAAIKQRKAQRYERKAWLNRRKMDELQKESTQPFSTNPEAEQSGDLTVSDLSITQIYDELKAYRAEVLNFPKATLALRYADLLRQTTALERKAKHERQHATKLIHPETLPEEGEFPEQIARNFALALKFWSEYIHRSEGLMKGQEQLAEKGVIANRPAPDPYIPEILLRQAWIYRQLGQTERAISTNFDVLTATTQQKITNLTRFNRIANLAYSQIANAYYETAERPEDYQESIDRFSNMLRGRQEIDHTQVELKLLRSLFKSDNKSRQQIRRHERQLIEAELKQQAELKQLADLELAEQKLALQEPSTSVEPSVEVDDVLLDSDAIRRKRDAIGRKRIFIESERKRILGEIAILDKTRSEHWTALSKHATAFIERSADDQSDLRYDGEVRYYQVMADKALAKEEHVRHHVEVLLNDESTPEELRQAWFTTRVRVVIDVANLLFSEAVKAEIDDRALQPNPDPAAPHALAEHLRAAINYYQWALNHDQAYRSQIMLRQQIAFCQERLSDYPAAKNTFEEIKALCDMHPSDLNPTLKMVKMLTGFRLNNLEQELQQNRDAKNQPTNPD
;
A
#
# COMPACT_ATOMS: atom_id res chain seq x y z
N MET A 1 56.36 -39.50 52.34
CA MET A 1 55.78 -38.25 51.82
C MET A 1 56.28 -38.06 50.37
N LYS A 2 55.87 -38.77 49.31
CA LYS A 2 54.60 -39.40 48.86
C LYS A 2 53.44 -38.40 48.68
N THR A 3 53.00 -38.32 47.41
CA THR A 3 51.77 -37.73 46.81
C THR A 3 51.76 -36.26 46.32
N VAL A 4 52.45 -35.95 45.20
CA VAL A 4 52.14 -34.83 44.27
C VAL A 4 52.47 -35.20 42.78
N ARG A 5 52.20 -36.44 42.32
CA ARG A 5 52.54 -36.82 40.93
C ARG A 5 51.60 -37.83 40.25
N GLN A 6 50.30 -37.79 40.55
CA GLN A 6 49.36 -38.83 40.09
C GLN A 6 47.98 -38.34 39.59
N ILE A 7 47.84 -37.09 39.12
CA ILE A 7 46.60 -36.63 38.44
C ILE A 7 46.83 -36.18 36.99
N LEU A 8 48.06 -36.22 36.47
CA LEU A 8 48.38 -35.75 35.12
C LEU A 8 48.61 -36.86 34.07
N LEU A 9 48.14 -38.09 34.29
CA LEU A 9 48.51 -39.25 33.44
C LEU A 9 47.41 -40.31 33.26
N MET A 10 46.15 -39.90 33.19
CA MET A 10 45.02 -40.77 32.83
C MET A 10 44.06 -40.02 31.90
N LEU A 11 44.46 -39.71 30.66
CA LEU A 11 43.55 -39.51 29.51
C LEU A 11 44.30 -39.23 28.18
N ALA A 12 45.42 -39.90 27.92
CA ALA A 12 46.05 -39.91 26.60
C ALA A 12 46.44 -41.34 26.18
N SER A 13 45.97 -41.74 24.98
CA SER A 13 46.13 -43.03 24.27
C SER A 13 45.29 -44.18 24.86
N VAL A 14 44.43 -44.92 24.15
CA VAL A 14 44.31 -45.40 22.75
C VAL A 14 42.79 -45.62 22.53
N GLY A 15 42.10 -45.10 21.51
CA GLY A 15 42.20 -45.47 20.09
C GLY A 15 40.97 -46.28 19.66
N SER A 16 40.12 -45.66 18.83
CA SER A 16 39.19 -46.24 17.85
C SER A 16 38.17 -47.31 18.29
N LEU A 17 36.91 -46.90 18.42
CA LEU A 17 35.73 -47.62 17.91
C LEU A 17 34.67 -46.58 17.51
N SER A 18 34.12 -46.71 16.31
CA SER A 18 33.19 -45.77 15.68
C SER A 18 31.90 -45.58 16.48
N ALA A 19 31.57 -44.34 16.80
CA ALA A 19 30.21 -43.93 17.12
C ALA A 19 29.86 -42.78 16.17
N ALA A 20 28.78 -42.98 15.42
CA ALA A 20 28.28 -42.04 14.43
C ALA A 20 28.24 -40.61 14.99
N GLU A 21 28.74 -39.66 14.21
CA GLU A 21 28.48 -38.23 14.40
C GLU A 21 26.97 -38.02 14.37
N THR A 22 26.35 -38.03 15.54
CA THR A 22 25.04 -37.42 15.72
C THR A 22 25.21 -35.95 15.35
N PRO A 23 24.44 -35.42 14.39
CA PRO A 23 24.50 -34.01 14.08
C PRO A 23 24.15 -33.27 15.36
N VAL A 24 25.05 -32.39 15.79
CA VAL A 24 24.69 -31.31 16.70
C VAL A 24 23.45 -30.68 16.07
N PRO A 25 22.30 -30.58 16.77
CA PRO A 25 21.17 -29.87 16.23
C PRO A 25 21.69 -28.47 15.93
N GLU A 26 21.69 -28.08 14.66
CA GLU A 26 21.88 -26.69 14.26
C GLU A 26 20.99 -25.89 15.19
N SER A 27 21.58 -25.20 16.17
CA SER A 27 20.84 -24.23 16.95
C SER A 27 20.30 -23.30 15.89
N THR A 28 18.98 -23.31 15.72
CA THR A 28 18.28 -22.42 14.81
C THR A 28 18.74 -21.01 15.15
N ASP A 29 19.70 -20.51 14.38
CA ASP A 29 20.10 -19.12 14.37
C ASP A 29 18.93 -18.43 13.67
N TRP A 30 17.86 -18.18 14.43
CA TRP A 30 16.80 -17.29 14.00
C TRP A 30 17.52 -15.97 13.81
N GLY A 31 17.87 -15.60 12.57
CA GLY A 31 18.67 -14.42 12.23
C GLY A 31 18.05 -13.09 12.69
N LEU A 32 17.86 -12.93 13.99
CA LEU A 32 17.22 -11.89 14.77
C LEU A 32 18.27 -11.04 15.49
N THR A 33 19.55 -11.45 15.46
CA THR A 33 20.66 -10.54 15.67
C THR A 33 20.88 -9.69 14.41
N GLY A 34 20.01 -8.69 14.19
CA GLY A 34 20.40 -7.57 13.33
C GLY A 34 21.65 -6.98 13.97
N ILE A 35 22.83 -7.14 13.33
CA ILE A 35 24.04 -6.44 13.78
C ILE A 35 23.72 -4.97 13.57
N PRO A 36 23.48 -4.18 14.65
CA PRO A 36 23.10 -2.80 14.47
C PRO A 36 24.26 -2.12 13.76
N THR A 37 23.93 -1.55 12.61
CA THR A 37 24.93 -0.83 11.83
C THR A 37 25.50 0.30 12.70
N PRO A 38 26.72 0.81 12.43
CA PRO A 38 27.19 2.03 13.07
C PRO A 38 26.13 3.16 13.05
N LEU A 39 25.27 3.19 12.04
CA LEU A 39 24.15 4.13 11.91
C LEU A 39 23.05 3.95 12.99
N GLU A 40 22.77 2.71 13.39
CA GLU A 40 21.77 2.33 14.41
C GLU A 40 22.34 2.44 15.82
N GLU A 41 23.58 1.98 16.04
CA GLU A 41 24.23 2.05 17.36
C GLU A 41 24.49 3.48 17.85
N TYR A 42 24.64 4.44 16.93
CA TYR A 42 24.96 5.83 17.26
C TYR A 42 23.78 6.79 17.02
N GLY A 43 22.56 6.27 16.86
CA GLY A 43 21.34 7.06 16.87
C GLY A 43 21.13 7.98 15.65
N LEU A 44 21.77 7.66 14.52
CA LEU A 44 21.57 8.39 13.26
C LEU A 44 20.40 7.87 12.46
N THR A 45 20.01 6.62 12.67
CA THR A 45 18.73 6.12 12.22
C THR A 45 17.81 6.07 13.44
N ILE A 46 16.69 6.78 13.37
CA ILE A 46 15.52 6.53 14.25
C ILE A 46 14.85 5.23 13.78
N GLY A 47 15.65 4.22 13.44
CA GLY A 47 15.32 3.09 12.58
C GLY A 47 14.07 2.41 13.09
N ASP A 48 14.07 2.00 14.34
CA ASP A 48 12.93 1.30 14.95
C ASP A 48 11.59 2.08 14.96
N VAL A 49 11.60 3.42 14.91
CA VAL A 49 10.35 4.22 14.91
C VAL A 49 9.91 4.61 13.51
N THR A 50 10.86 4.66 12.58
CA THR A 50 10.61 5.01 11.17
C THR A 50 10.44 3.79 10.30
N VAL A 51 10.90 2.63 10.74
CA VAL A 51 10.84 1.38 10.01
C VAL A 51 10.50 0.21 10.94
N SER A 52 9.86 -0.82 10.39
CA SER A 52 9.67 -2.11 11.06
C SER A 52 10.31 -3.23 10.25
N ARG A 53 10.95 -4.17 10.94
CA ARG A 53 11.45 -5.38 10.31
C ARG A 53 10.30 -6.22 9.74
N ILE A 54 10.52 -6.79 8.56
CA ILE A 54 9.59 -7.72 7.92
C ILE A 54 9.96 -9.15 8.32
N PHE A 55 9.12 -9.75 9.16
CA PHE A 55 9.19 -11.16 9.57
C PHE A 55 7.98 -11.97 9.07
N ASN A 56 6.91 -11.30 8.65
CA ASN A 56 5.77 -11.87 7.96
C ASN A 56 5.48 -11.01 6.72
N PRO A 57 6.01 -11.36 5.53
CA PRO A 57 5.87 -10.54 4.33
C PRO A 57 4.40 -10.38 3.93
N VAL A 58 3.58 -11.42 4.09
CA VAL A 58 2.18 -11.42 3.68
C VAL A 58 1.32 -10.54 4.60
N GLY A 59 1.61 -10.56 5.91
CA GLY A 59 0.91 -9.78 6.90
C GLY A 59 1.36 -8.31 7.00
N GLN A 60 2.63 -8.03 6.71
CA GLN A 60 3.20 -6.69 6.93
C GLN A 60 3.32 -5.83 5.67
N LEU A 61 3.40 -6.45 4.49
CA LEU A 61 3.62 -5.74 3.23
C LEU A 61 2.33 -5.55 2.44
N ARG A 62 2.25 -4.40 1.77
CA ARG A 62 1.22 -4.03 0.81
C ARG A 62 1.88 -3.44 -0.42
N PRO A 63 1.30 -3.61 -1.63
CA PRO A 63 1.76 -2.91 -2.81
C PRO A 63 1.93 -1.42 -2.50
N GLU A 64 2.99 -0.82 -3.05
CA GLU A 64 3.38 0.58 -2.83
C GLU A 64 4.00 0.91 -1.47
N ASP A 65 4.14 -0.06 -0.56
CA ASP A 65 4.93 0.16 0.65
C ASP A 65 6.38 0.49 0.28
N THR A 66 6.90 1.55 0.90
CA THR A 66 8.31 1.91 0.80
C THR A 66 9.13 1.04 1.73
N LEU A 67 10.23 0.49 1.22
CA LEU A 67 11.07 -0.50 1.90
C LEU A 67 12.53 -0.05 1.92
N VAL A 68 13.24 -0.46 2.96
CA VAL A 68 14.70 -0.44 3.02
C VAL A 68 15.19 -1.87 3.00
N ILE A 69 16.06 -2.18 2.04
CA ILE A 69 16.77 -3.44 1.93
C ILE A 69 18.17 -3.22 2.52
N SER A 70 18.41 -3.80 3.68
CA SER A 70 19.71 -3.80 4.35
C SER A 70 20.47 -5.08 3.96
N ARG A 71 21.68 -4.93 3.42
CA ARG A 71 22.49 -6.03 2.92
C ARG A 71 23.86 -6.03 3.60
N ARG A 72 24.34 -7.20 3.99
CA ARG A 72 25.73 -7.43 4.40
C ARG A 72 26.46 -8.07 3.23
N LEU A 73 27.48 -7.38 2.71
CA LEU A 73 28.22 -7.84 1.54
C LEU A 73 29.68 -8.11 1.91
N THR A 74 30.15 -9.31 1.59
CA THR A 74 31.58 -9.66 1.52
C THR A 74 32.13 -9.56 0.10
N HIS A 75 31.24 -9.61 -0.91
CA HIS A 75 31.58 -9.56 -2.34
C HIS A 75 30.85 -8.40 -3.02
N ILE A 76 31.59 -7.63 -3.83
CA ILE A 76 31.10 -6.43 -4.52
C ILE A 76 30.71 -6.78 -5.95
N ALA A 77 29.48 -6.49 -6.34
CA ALA A 77 29.01 -6.60 -7.73
C ALA A 77 29.20 -5.28 -8.47
N ASN A 78 28.85 -4.17 -7.81
CA ASN A 78 28.92 -2.83 -8.40
C ASN A 78 29.49 -1.83 -7.38
N PRO A 79 30.77 -1.44 -7.50
CA PRO A 79 31.39 -0.47 -6.61
C PRO A 79 30.66 0.88 -6.58
N TRP A 80 30.16 1.37 -7.71
CA TRP A 80 29.51 2.68 -7.76
C TRP A 80 28.14 2.70 -7.13
N GLN A 81 27.47 1.55 -7.02
CA GLN A 81 26.21 1.42 -6.30
C GLN A 81 26.43 1.05 -4.82
N GLU A 82 27.31 0.08 -4.56
CA GLU A 82 27.46 -0.56 -3.24
C GLU A 82 28.53 0.10 -2.35
N LEU A 83 29.44 0.90 -2.91
CA LEU A 83 30.54 1.58 -2.22
C LEU A 83 30.46 3.11 -2.36
N THR A 84 29.25 3.66 -2.40
CA THR A 84 29.03 5.11 -2.47
C THR A 84 29.47 5.84 -1.20
N PRO A 85 29.88 7.12 -1.29
CA PRO A 85 30.15 7.95 -0.11
C PRO A 85 28.97 7.95 0.88
N GLY A 86 29.28 7.73 2.16
CA GLY A 86 28.28 7.58 3.22
C GLY A 86 27.93 6.12 3.55
N THR A 87 28.35 5.15 2.73
CA THR A 87 28.20 3.73 3.03
C THR A 87 29.10 3.30 4.20
N GLY A 88 28.54 2.50 5.11
CA GLY A 88 29.25 1.99 6.29
C GLY A 88 30.07 0.73 5.97
N LEU A 89 31.23 0.64 6.60
CA LEU A 89 32.15 -0.48 6.49
C LEU A 89 32.53 -1.02 7.88
N ILE A 90 32.79 -2.31 7.96
CA ILE A 90 33.54 -2.92 9.06
C ILE A 90 34.86 -3.42 8.48
N VAL A 91 35.97 -2.84 8.93
CA VAL A 91 37.33 -3.19 8.49
C VAL A 91 38.09 -3.67 9.73
N ASP A 92 38.49 -4.94 9.75
CA ASP A 92 39.17 -5.57 10.90
C ASP A 92 38.41 -5.40 12.22
N GLY A 93 37.08 -5.52 12.16
CA GLY A 93 36.18 -5.32 13.30
C GLY A 93 35.95 -3.85 13.70
N LYS A 94 36.62 -2.90 13.05
CA LYS A 94 36.43 -1.46 13.29
C LYS A 94 35.45 -0.85 12.32
N LYS A 95 34.61 0.06 12.82
CA LYS A 95 33.57 0.73 12.05
C LYS A 95 34.14 1.94 11.30
N ALA A 96 33.83 2.05 10.02
CA ALA A 96 34.32 3.10 9.14
C ALA A 96 33.24 3.56 8.15
N VAL A 97 33.50 4.68 7.46
CA VAL A 97 32.63 5.21 6.40
C VAL A 97 33.43 5.53 5.15
N ILE A 98 32.83 5.30 3.99
CA ILE A 98 33.39 5.74 2.70
C ILE A 98 33.24 7.25 2.57
N ARG A 99 34.34 7.94 2.33
CA ARG A 99 34.40 9.39 2.07
C ARG A 99 34.33 9.70 0.59
N GLN A 100 35.05 8.93 -0.21
CA GLN A 100 35.19 9.14 -1.64
C GLN A 100 35.44 7.82 -2.35
N ILE A 101 34.97 7.74 -3.59
CA ILE A 101 35.24 6.68 -4.56
C ILE A 101 35.91 7.29 -5.79
N GLN A 102 36.93 6.62 -6.32
CA GLN A 102 37.63 7.02 -7.55
C GLN A 102 37.80 5.79 -8.47
N PRO A 103 37.42 5.88 -9.76
CA PRO A 103 36.73 7.00 -10.40
C PRO A 103 35.30 7.19 -9.86
N GLU A 104 34.75 8.41 -9.98
CA GLU A 104 33.42 8.76 -9.44
C GLU A 104 32.26 8.06 -10.17
N ALA A 105 32.47 7.71 -11.44
CA ALA A 105 31.50 7.02 -12.28
C ALA A 105 32.13 5.82 -13.00
N PRO A 106 31.34 4.80 -13.37
CA PRO A 106 31.82 3.68 -14.18
C PRO A 106 32.15 4.11 -15.62
N PRO A 107 33.11 3.44 -16.30
CA PRO A 107 33.36 3.68 -17.72
C PRO A 107 32.32 3.00 -18.62
N ASP A 108 31.82 3.71 -19.64
CA ASP A 108 30.76 3.23 -20.53
C ASP A 108 31.17 2.04 -21.43
N THR A 109 32.47 1.84 -21.63
CA THR A 109 33.05 0.80 -22.48
C THR A 109 33.95 -0.15 -21.70
N LYS A 110 34.32 -1.26 -22.33
CA LYS A 110 35.31 -2.20 -21.78
C LYS A 110 36.63 -1.49 -21.50
N GLN A 111 37.13 -1.64 -20.27
CA GLN A 111 38.48 -1.26 -19.87
C GLN A 111 39.14 -2.45 -19.19
N THR A 112 40.42 -2.70 -19.48
CA THR A 112 41.21 -3.75 -18.82
C THR A 112 42.02 -3.13 -17.68
N GLY A 113 42.06 -3.80 -16.52
CA GLY A 113 42.81 -3.32 -15.36
C GLY A 113 42.16 -2.13 -14.64
N LEU A 114 40.85 -1.97 -14.77
CA LEU A 114 40.10 -0.95 -14.03
C LEU A 114 40.22 -1.18 -12.52
N ARG A 115 40.51 -0.09 -11.80
CA ARG A 115 40.65 -0.10 -10.33
C ARG A 115 39.74 0.93 -9.72
N VAL A 116 39.18 0.57 -8.58
CA VAL A 116 38.39 1.46 -7.74
C VAL A 116 39.14 1.68 -6.45
N LYS A 117 39.46 2.95 -6.16
CA LYS A 117 40.11 3.38 -4.94
C LYS A 117 39.09 4.10 -4.06
N LEU A 118 39.01 3.68 -2.81
CA LEU A 118 38.18 4.32 -1.79
C LEU A 118 39.03 5.05 -0.78
N ILE A 119 38.60 6.25 -0.41
CA ILE A 119 39.06 6.92 0.80
C ILE A 119 38.04 6.60 1.90
N VAL A 120 38.50 6.00 2.98
CA VAL A 120 37.67 5.50 4.08
C VAL A 120 38.14 6.12 5.38
N GLU A 121 37.21 6.53 6.25
CA GLU A 121 37.53 7.11 7.55
C GLU A 121 36.96 6.25 8.67
N GLU A 122 37.82 5.76 9.57
CA GLU A 122 37.36 5.09 10.80
C GLU A 122 36.60 6.09 11.68
N ILE A 123 35.46 5.67 12.23
CA ILE A 123 34.59 6.53 13.03
C ILE A 123 35.33 7.16 14.23
N ALA A 124 36.16 6.34 14.89
CA ALA A 124 36.94 6.71 16.06
C ALA A 124 38.45 6.75 15.78
N GLY A 125 38.85 6.80 14.52
CA GLY A 125 40.24 6.51 14.13
C GLY A 125 40.73 7.34 12.96
N THR A 126 41.60 6.71 12.17
CA THR A 126 42.35 7.36 11.07
C THR A 126 41.70 7.08 9.71
N THR A 127 42.12 7.85 8.71
CA THR A 127 41.76 7.62 7.31
C THR A 127 42.62 6.48 6.74
N MET A 128 42.03 5.65 5.91
CA MET A 128 42.69 4.59 5.16
C MET A 128 42.24 4.58 3.70
N THR A 129 43.03 3.93 2.86
CA THR A 129 42.73 3.70 1.45
C THR A 129 42.44 2.23 1.22
N LEU A 130 41.34 1.92 0.54
CA LEU A 130 41.00 0.55 0.13
C LEU A 130 40.91 0.47 -1.40
N GLU A 131 41.48 -0.58 -2.00
CA GLU A 131 41.46 -0.77 -3.46
C GLU A 131 40.81 -2.08 -3.89
N TRP A 132 39.97 -2.00 -4.92
CA TRP A 132 39.43 -3.15 -5.65
C TRP A 132 39.90 -3.13 -7.10
N GLU A 133 40.16 -4.32 -7.63
CA GLU A 133 40.54 -4.54 -9.02
C GLU A 133 39.46 -5.34 -9.75
N GLN A 134 39.15 -4.89 -10.97
CA GLN A 134 38.21 -5.56 -11.85
C GLN A 134 38.79 -6.88 -12.36
N GLN A 135 37.97 -7.93 -12.32
CA GLN A 135 38.21 -9.18 -13.03
C GLN A 135 37.15 -9.38 -14.11
N LEU A 136 37.59 -9.82 -15.28
CA LEU A 136 36.73 -10.09 -16.43
C LEU A 136 36.70 -11.59 -16.69
N HIS A 137 35.51 -12.18 -16.65
CA HIS A 137 35.30 -13.60 -16.89
C HIS A 137 34.52 -13.77 -18.18
N ASN A 138 35.07 -14.51 -19.14
CA ASN A 138 34.39 -14.76 -20.40
C ASN A 138 33.25 -15.77 -20.18
N LEU A 139 32.06 -15.48 -20.71
CA LEU A 139 30.88 -16.34 -20.56
C LEU A 139 30.63 -17.20 -21.80
N ASN A 140 31.13 -16.76 -22.96
CA ASN A 140 30.89 -17.40 -24.24
C ASN A 140 32.19 -17.67 -25.04
N ALA A 141 33.27 -17.97 -24.33
CA ALA A 141 34.51 -18.52 -24.91
C ALA A 141 34.43 -20.04 -25.05
N ALA A 142 35.13 -20.57 -26.06
CA ALA A 142 35.41 -22.00 -26.16
C ALA A 142 36.27 -22.45 -24.98
N GLU A 143 35.78 -23.43 -24.21
CA GLU A 143 36.39 -23.90 -22.97
C GLU A 143 36.34 -25.43 -22.88
N THR A 144 37.09 -26.04 -21.96
CA THR A 144 36.96 -27.49 -21.66
C THR A 144 35.72 -27.76 -20.82
N ALA A 145 35.24 -29.02 -20.77
CA ALA A 145 34.04 -29.37 -19.99
C ALA A 145 34.11 -28.95 -18.50
N PRO A 146 35.22 -29.16 -17.77
CA PRO A 146 35.33 -28.68 -16.39
C PRO A 146 35.32 -27.15 -16.27
N ALA A 147 35.98 -26.45 -17.20
CA ALA A 147 35.99 -24.99 -17.23
C ALA A 147 34.59 -24.43 -17.53
N ARG A 148 33.85 -25.01 -18.48
CA ARG A 148 32.45 -24.65 -18.74
C ARG A 148 31.58 -24.79 -17.50
N ALA A 149 31.69 -25.91 -16.79
CA ALA A 149 30.92 -26.13 -15.57
C ALA A 149 31.22 -25.06 -14.51
N ALA A 150 32.49 -24.67 -14.37
CA ALA A 150 32.91 -23.58 -13.49
C ALA A 150 32.37 -22.22 -13.95
N THR A 151 32.37 -21.92 -15.25
CA THR A 151 31.82 -20.68 -15.83
C THR A 151 30.30 -20.57 -15.67
N VAL A 152 29.58 -21.69 -15.81
CA VAL A 152 28.14 -21.77 -15.54
C VAL A 152 27.85 -21.51 -14.06
N GLN A 153 28.62 -22.14 -13.18
CA GLN A 153 28.49 -21.94 -11.73
C GLN A 153 28.84 -20.51 -11.31
N LEU A 154 29.90 -19.92 -11.89
CA LEU A 154 30.32 -18.55 -11.62
C LEU A 154 29.21 -17.54 -11.95
N LEU A 155 28.59 -17.65 -13.13
CA LEU A 155 27.50 -16.75 -13.50
C LEU A 155 26.30 -16.94 -12.58
N LYS A 156 25.95 -18.19 -12.27
CA LYS A 156 24.86 -18.52 -11.33
C LYS A 156 25.10 -17.89 -9.96
N ASP A 157 26.32 -17.88 -9.46
CA ASP A 157 26.64 -17.38 -8.11
C ASP A 157 26.83 -15.86 -8.06
N GLN A 158 27.36 -15.25 -9.12
CA GLN A 158 27.76 -13.84 -9.12
C GLN A 158 26.79 -12.89 -9.82
N LEU A 159 25.87 -13.38 -10.66
CA LEU A 159 24.91 -12.54 -11.39
C LEU A 159 23.82 -12.00 -10.45
N ARG A 160 23.99 -10.75 -10.02
CA ARG A 160 23.05 -9.97 -9.19
C ARG A 160 22.47 -8.77 -9.95
N VAL A 161 21.35 -8.23 -9.47
CA VAL A 161 20.88 -6.90 -9.89
C VAL A 161 21.95 -5.87 -9.52
N GLY A 162 22.27 -4.97 -10.46
CA GLY A 162 23.39 -4.02 -10.38
C GLY A 162 24.70 -4.54 -10.97
N THR A 163 24.84 -5.85 -11.27
CA THR A 163 26.08 -6.41 -11.81
C THR A 163 26.41 -5.83 -13.18
N HIS A 164 27.70 -5.56 -13.40
CA HIS A 164 28.17 -5.11 -14.70
C HIS A 164 28.43 -6.30 -15.62
N LEU A 165 27.97 -6.20 -16.87
CA LEU A 165 28.35 -7.10 -17.95
C LEU A 165 29.05 -6.29 -19.05
N VAL A 166 29.91 -6.95 -19.81
CA VAL A 166 30.46 -6.40 -21.06
C VAL A 166 29.88 -7.22 -22.21
N LEU A 167 29.06 -6.57 -23.03
CA LEU A 167 28.40 -7.18 -24.19
C LEU A 167 28.88 -6.48 -25.46
N SER A 168 29.58 -7.21 -26.33
CA SER A 168 30.13 -6.68 -27.60
C SER A 168 30.95 -5.39 -27.41
N GLY A 169 31.69 -5.31 -26.30
CA GLY A 169 32.55 -4.17 -25.93
C GLY A 169 31.86 -3.06 -25.13
N ASN A 170 30.53 -3.05 -25.05
CA ASN A 170 29.76 -2.08 -24.28
C ASN A 170 29.56 -2.55 -22.84
N ARG A 171 29.67 -1.65 -21.87
CA ARG A 171 29.34 -1.96 -20.47
C ARG A 171 27.87 -1.72 -20.21
N VAL A 172 27.23 -2.70 -19.58
CA VAL A 172 25.82 -2.68 -19.23
C VAL A 172 25.62 -3.06 -17.77
N ILE A 173 24.53 -2.59 -17.17
CA ILE A 173 24.16 -2.85 -15.78
C ILE A 173 22.88 -3.67 -15.74
N VAL A 174 22.91 -4.81 -15.07
CA VAL A 174 21.74 -5.68 -14.91
C VAL A 174 20.69 -4.99 -14.03
N SER A 175 19.49 -4.79 -14.57
CA SER A 175 18.37 -4.16 -13.88
C SER A 175 17.34 -5.16 -13.35
N LYS A 176 17.17 -6.30 -14.02
CA LYS A 176 16.34 -7.43 -13.57
C LYS A 176 17.07 -8.72 -13.90
N ARG A 177 16.93 -9.75 -13.07
CA ARG A 177 17.45 -11.10 -13.36
C ARG A 177 16.41 -12.17 -13.05
N GLN A 178 16.48 -13.27 -13.80
CA GLN A 178 15.75 -14.49 -13.56
C GLN A 178 16.66 -15.68 -13.89
N ILE A 179 16.84 -16.58 -12.93
CA ILE A 179 17.58 -17.83 -13.10
C ILE A 179 16.62 -18.96 -12.73
N ALA A 180 16.34 -19.86 -13.67
CA ALA A 180 15.40 -20.96 -13.49
C ALA A 180 15.99 -22.27 -14.04
N TYR A 181 15.38 -23.39 -13.68
CA TYR A 181 15.63 -24.67 -14.34
C TYR A 181 14.48 -24.96 -15.31
N THR A 182 14.77 -25.62 -16.43
CA THR A 182 13.77 -26.05 -17.42
C THR A 182 12.75 -27.03 -16.84
N SER A 183 13.11 -27.74 -15.75
CA SER A 183 12.21 -28.56 -14.95
C SER A 183 12.23 -28.12 -13.48
N PRO A 184 11.08 -28.03 -12.78
CA PRO A 184 11.00 -27.74 -11.35
C PRO A 184 11.72 -28.75 -10.46
N THR A 185 11.96 -29.96 -10.97
CA THR A 185 12.64 -31.05 -10.24
C THR A 185 14.13 -31.14 -10.53
N SER A 186 14.63 -30.39 -11.52
CA SER A 186 16.05 -30.41 -11.85
C SER A 186 16.82 -29.40 -10.99
N THR A 187 17.99 -29.84 -10.51
CA THR A 187 19.02 -28.99 -9.91
C THR A 187 20.31 -28.99 -10.73
N ALA A 188 20.28 -29.63 -11.91
CA ALA A 188 21.46 -29.81 -12.73
C ALA A 188 21.77 -28.54 -13.50
N ASN A 189 23.04 -28.10 -13.47
CA ASN A 189 23.46 -26.87 -14.13
C ASN A 189 23.18 -26.87 -15.64
N LYS A 190 23.15 -28.03 -16.32
CA LYS A 190 22.80 -28.13 -17.75
C LYS A 190 21.36 -27.70 -18.08
N ASP A 191 20.47 -27.75 -17.10
CA ASP A 191 19.04 -27.44 -17.26
C ASP A 191 18.73 -25.99 -16.87
N LEU A 192 19.76 -25.18 -16.58
CA LEU A 192 19.59 -23.78 -16.23
C LEU A 192 19.16 -22.94 -17.44
N THR A 193 18.36 -21.92 -17.15
CA THR A 193 18.07 -20.83 -18.08
C THR A 193 18.29 -19.51 -17.35
N ILE A 194 18.81 -18.53 -18.08
CA ILE A 194 18.96 -17.16 -17.59
C ILE A 194 18.19 -16.20 -18.46
N ALA A 195 17.57 -15.21 -17.83
CA ALA A 195 17.07 -14.01 -18.46
C ALA A 195 17.45 -12.80 -17.61
N ALA A 196 17.96 -11.75 -18.22
CA ALA A 196 18.34 -10.52 -17.53
C ALA A 196 18.00 -9.30 -18.38
N SER A 197 17.28 -8.35 -17.79
CA SER A 197 17.13 -7.01 -18.37
C SER A 197 18.31 -6.15 -17.92
N TYR A 198 18.76 -5.23 -18.78
CA TYR A 198 19.89 -4.36 -18.46
C TYR A 198 19.73 -2.96 -19.05
N TYR A 199 20.41 -1.99 -18.44
CA TYR A 199 20.63 -0.66 -19.00
C TYR A 199 22.05 -0.55 -19.56
N LYS A 200 22.21 0.13 -20.69
CA LYS A 200 23.53 0.54 -21.17
C LYS A 200 23.96 1.75 -20.34
N LEU A 201 25.26 1.86 -20.04
CA LEU A 201 25.78 3.06 -19.37
C LEU A 201 25.70 4.32 -20.25
N GLY A 202 25.68 4.14 -21.57
CA GLY A 202 25.22 5.17 -22.50
C GLY A 202 23.68 5.22 -22.58
N THR A 203 23.12 5.40 -23.78
CA THR A 203 21.67 5.37 -23.97
C THR A 203 21.17 3.99 -24.41
N GLY A 204 20.06 3.54 -23.80
CA GLY A 204 19.31 2.35 -24.22
C GLY A 204 19.25 1.22 -23.19
N ARG A 205 18.39 0.24 -23.49
CA ARG A 205 18.13 -0.96 -22.68
C ARG A 205 18.16 -2.20 -23.56
N GLY A 206 18.28 -3.37 -22.95
CA GLY A 206 18.24 -4.64 -23.67
C GLY A 206 17.89 -5.81 -22.75
N GLN A 207 17.81 -7.00 -23.37
CA GLN A 207 17.45 -8.23 -22.68
C GLN A 207 18.43 -9.33 -23.08
N LEU A 208 19.17 -9.85 -22.12
CA LEU A 208 20.06 -10.99 -22.28
C LEU A 208 19.29 -12.26 -21.92
N THR A 209 19.31 -13.27 -22.78
CA THR A 209 18.83 -14.62 -22.46
C THR A 209 19.90 -15.65 -22.74
N GLY A 210 19.85 -16.81 -22.09
CA GLY A 210 20.80 -17.86 -22.41
C GLY A 210 20.58 -19.20 -21.75
N GLN A 211 21.23 -20.21 -22.32
CA GLN A 211 21.26 -21.58 -21.83
C GLN A 211 22.70 -22.12 -21.82
N PRO A 212 23.07 -22.93 -20.81
CA PRO A 212 24.34 -23.62 -20.79
C PRO A 212 24.48 -24.61 -21.93
N THR A 213 25.71 -24.81 -22.41
CA THR A 213 25.97 -25.85 -23.41
C THR A 213 26.28 -27.18 -22.72
N GLY A 214 25.49 -28.22 -23.01
CA GLY A 214 25.70 -29.59 -22.48
C GLY A 214 26.71 -30.45 -23.26
N SER A 215 27.37 -29.88 -24.27
CA SER A 215 28.34 -30.57 -25.13
C SER A 215 29.62 -30.93 -24.37
N GLU A 216 30.33 -31.97 -24.80
CA GLU A 216 31.67 -32.32 -24.32
C GLU A 216 32.78 -31.65 -25.16
N SER A 217 32.45 -31.10 -26.33
CA SER A 217 33.43 -30.51 -27.25
C SER A 217 34.17 -29.30 -26.65
N ILE A 218 35.49 -29.22 -26.83
CA ILE A 218 36.31 -28.08 -26.36
C ILE A 218 36.10 -26.80 -27.17
N THR A 219 35.41 -26.88 -28.32
CA THR A 219 35.09 -25.74 -29.18
C THR A 219 33.87 -24.96 -28.71
N ASP A 220 33.13 -25.51 -27.76
CA ASP A 220 31.81 -25.03 -27.41
C ASP A 220 31.88 -24.09 -26.22
N ALA A 221 31.06 -23.04 -26.29
CA ALA A 221 30.97 -22.02 -25.27
C ALA A 221 30.29 -22.55 -24.00
N ALA A 222 30.63 -21.98 -22.84
CA ALA A 222 29.92 -22.29 -21.59
C ALA A 222 28.43 -21.91 -21.66
N TRP A 223 28.14 -20.72 -22.21
CA TRP A 223 26.79 -20.22 -22.40
C TRP A 223 26.49 -19.88 -23.86
N ASN A 224 25.32 -20.30 -24.33
CA ASN A 224 24.69 -19.80 -25.55
C ASN A 224 23.84 -18.58 -25.18
N LEU A 225 24.41 -17.39 -25.35
CA LEU A 225 23.78 -16.12 -24.97
C LEU A 225 23.18 -15.40 -26.18
N GLN A 226 22.05 -14.75 -25.98
CA GLN A 226 21.36 -13.92 -26.95
C GLN A 226 21.05 -12.55 -26.35
N ASP A 227 21.26 -11.48 -27.11
CA ASP A 227 20.86 -10.13 -26.79
C ASP A 227 19.64 -9.75 -27.66
N GLY A 228 18.48 -9.68 -27.03
CA GLY A 228 17.19 -9.71 -27.71
C GLY A 228 17.04 -11.01 -28.51
N ALA A 229 16.77 -10.89 -29.81
CA ALA A 229 16.68 -12.04 -30.72
C ALA A 229 18.03 -12.43 -31.37
N LEU A 230 19.12 -11.70 -31.08
CA LEU A 230 20.39 -11.87 -31.77
C LEU A 230 21.37 -12.72 -30.92
N PRO A 231 21.94 -13.81 -31.46
CA PRO A 231 22.97 -14.56 -30.75
C PRO A 231 24.25 -13.72 -30.61
N LEU A 232 24.86 -13.77 -29.42
CA LEU A 232 26.13 -13.10 -29.17
C LEU A 232 27.29 -13.89 -29.78
N VAL A 233 28.14 -13.18 -30.53
CA VAL A 233 29.39 -13.73 -31.08
C VAL A 233 30.27 -14.26 -29.95
N GLN A 234 30.98 -15.37 -30.16
CA GLN A 234 31.90 -15.92 -29.16
C GLN A 234 32.92 -14.87 -28.69
N ASN A 235 33.29 -14.92 -27.41
CA ASN A 235 34.21 -13.99 -26.74
C ASN A 235 33.72 -12.53 -26.60
N THR A 236 32.45 -12.26 -26.82
CA THR A 236 31.89 -10.89 -26.68
C THR A 236 31.08 -10.69 -25.41
N ALA A 237 30.79 -11.73 -24.64
CA ALA A 237 30.05 -11.65 -23.39
C ALA A 237 30.97 -11.92 -22.20
N GLN A 238 31.13 -10.94 -21.32
CA GLN A 238 31.95 -11.08 -20.13
C GLN A 238 31.21 -10.63 -18.87
N LEU A 239 31.32 -11.41 -17.81
CA LEU A 239 30.92 -11.04 -16.46
C LEU A 239 32.03 -10.23 -15.81
N VAL A 240 31.64 -9.15 -15.14
CA VAL A 240 32.56 -8.31 -14.36
C VAL A 240 32.41 -8.65 -12.89
N THR A 241 33.51 -9.02 -12.24
CA THR A 241 33.60 -9.21 -10.79
C THR A 241 34.68 -8.31 -10.21
N TRP A 242 34.71 -8.16 -8.89
CA TRP A 242 35.63 -7.26 -8.18
C TRP A 242 36.37 -8.01 -7.08
N LYS A 243 37.70 -7.93 -7.12
CA LYS A 243 38.56 -8.53 -6.11
C LYS A 243 39.24 -7.45 -5.29
N PHE A 244 39.22 -7.61 -3.97
CA PHE A 244 40.00 -6.74 -3.08
C PHE A 244 41.50 -6.89 -3.38
N ARG A 245 42.20 -5.77 -3.47
CA ARG A 245 43.61 -5.72 -3.89
C ARG A 245 44.57 -5.33 -2.78
N ALA A 246 44.32 -4.21 -2.11
CA ALA A 246 45.26 -3.68 -1.12
C ALA A 246 44.56 -2.69 -0.17
N ARG A 247 45.12 -2.60 1.04
CA ARG A 247 44.88 -1.51 1.99
C ARG A 247 46.12 -0.62 2.03
N ASP A 248 45.95 0.69 1.94
CA ASP A 248 47.04 1.67 2.05
C ASP A 248 48.23 1.39 1.11
N ASN A 249 47.93 0.85 -0.08
CA ASN A 249 48.87 0.36 -1.09
C ASN A 249 49.75 -0.84 -0.67
N ASP A 250 49.44 -1.51 0.44
CA ASP A 250 50.08 -2.77 0.83
C ASP A 250 49.24 -3.97 0.34
N PRO A 251 49.69 -4.70 -0.70
CA PRO A 251 48.99 -5.85 -1.24
C PRO A 251 49.07 -7.10 -0.33
N ASN A 252 49.95 -7.12 0.67
CA ASN A 252 50.08 -8.25 1.59
C ASN A 252 49.10 -8.15 2.77
N PHE A 253 48.51 -6.97 2.99
CA PHE A 253 47.55 -6.74 4.05
C PHE A 253 46.13 -6.82 3.49
N ILE A 254 45.48 -7.97 3.65
CA ILE A 254 44.08 -8.20 3.27
C ILE A 254 43.22 -8.17 4.55
N PRO A 255 42.59 -7.03 4.87
CA PRO A 255 41.71 -6.94 6.03
C PRO A 255 40.42 -7.72 5.79
N ASN A 256 39.77 -8.14 6.88
CA ASN A 256 38.39 -8.61 6.79
C ASN A 256 37.47 -7.40 6.59
N ILE A 257 36.85 -7.30 5.41
CA ILE A 257 35.97 -6.18 5.05
C ILE A 257 34.54 -6.71 4.93
N THR A 258 33.64 -6.02 5.62
CA THR A 258 32.21 -6.20 5.47
C THR A 258 31.56 -4.87 5.11
N VAL A 259 30.78 -4.87 4.04
CA VAL A 259 30.04 -3.69 3.58
C VAL A 259 28.61 -3.74 4.09
N LEU A 260 28.13 -2.62 4.64
CA LEU A 260 26.78 -2.44 5.14
C LEU A 260 26.02 -1.57 4.14
N HIS A 261 25.42 -2.22 3.15
CA HIS A 261 24.76 -1.56 2.04
C HIS A 261 23.25 -1.43 2.30
N ARG A 262 22.65 -0.29 1.94
CA ARG A 262 21.22 -0.05 2.07
C ARG A 262 20.64 0.46 0.77
N ILE A 263 19.53 -0.14 0.36
CA ILE A 263 18.80 0.25 -0.83
C ILE A 263 17.40 0.64 -0.40
N ARG A 264 16.92 1.81 -0.84
CA ARG A 264 15.50 2.16 -0.71
C ARG A 264 14.77 1.72 -1.97
N GLY A 265 13.66 1.04 -1.79
CA GLY A 265 12.80 0.60 -2.88
C GLY A 265 11.33 0.69 -2.51
N VAL A 266 10.47 0.36 -3.47
CA VAL A 266 9.03 0.31 -3.27
C VAL A 266 8.53 -1.05 -3.72
N LEU A 267 7.64 -1.65 -2.94
CA LEU A 267 7.00 -2.90 -3.31
C LEU A 267 6.12 -2.67 -4.55
N ALA A 268 6.46 -3.34 -5.65
CA ALA A 268 5.69 -3.32 -6.88
C ALA A 268 4.63 -4.41 -6.88
N ASN A 269 5.00 -5.62 -6.46
CA ASN A 269 4.11 -6.77 -6.45
C ASN A 269 4.40 -7.70 -5.26
N LEU A 270 3.35 -8.34 -4.75
CA LEU A 270 3.43 -9.37 -3.72
C LEU A 270 2.49 -10.51 -4.08
N GLU A 271 3.06 -11.70 -4.28
CA GLU A 271 2.34 -12.88 -4.71
C GLU A 271 2.53 -14.04 -3.75
N MET A 272 1.51 -14.87 -3.64
CA MET A 272 1.58 -16.17 -2.99
C MET A 272 1.29 -17.27 -4.03
N PRO A 273 2.33 -17.78 -4.71
CA PRO A 273 2.15 -18.84 -5.72
C PRO A 273 1.54 -20.12 -5.12
N ASP A 274 1.82 -20.39 -3.85
CA ASP A 274 1.22 -21.48 -3.07
C ASP A 274 0.89 -21.01 -1.64
N GLU A 275 0.44 -21.93 -0.77
CA GLU A 275 0.03 -21.56 0.60
C GLU A 275 1.20 -21.27 1.56
N ARG A 276 2.44 -21.55 1.16
CA ARG A 276 3.65 -21.49 2.01
C ARG A 276 4.79 -20.69 1.38
N THR A 277 4.66 -20.23 0.16
CA THR A 277 5.66 -19.44 -0.54
C THR A 277 5.11 -18.05 -0.81
N ALA A 278 5.87 -17.02 -0.49
CA ALA A 278 5.58 -15.63 -0.82
C ALA A 278 6.71 -15.06 -1.68
N ARG A 279 6.37 -14.28 -2.70
CA ARG A 279 7.31 -13.61 -3.61
C ARG A 279 7.01 -12.12 -3.65
N ALA A 280 8.03 -11.30 -3.41
CA ALA A 280 7.94 -9.84 -3.50
C ALA A 280 8.83 -9.34 -4.63
N GLU A 281 8.28 -8.46 -5.45
CA GLU A 281 9.02 -7.68 -6.43
C GLU A 281 9.17 -6.25 -5.91
N ILE A 282 10.41 -5.81 -5.72
CA ILE A 282 10.75 -4.49 -5.18
C ILE A 282 11.50 -3.69 -6.24
N HIS A 283 11.00 -2.49 -6.53
CA HIS A 283 11.62 -1.57 -7.47
C HIS A 283 12.45 -0.54 -6.71
N ALA A 284 13.75 -0.48 -7.00
CA ALA A 284 14.67 0.51 -6.47
C ALA A 284 15.14 1.43 -7.60
N ASN A 285 15.13 2.74 -7.38
CA ASN A 285 15.62 3.71 -8.36
C ASN A 285 17.07 4.09 -8.04
N TYR A 286 17.95 4.01 -9.03
CA TYR A 286 19.34 4.42 -8.97
C TYR A 286 19.69 5.19 -10.24
N ASP A 287 20.11 6.45 -10.10
CA ASP A 287 20.51 7.31 -11.23
C ASP A 287 19.47 7.37 -12.37
N GLY A 288 18.18 7.49 -12.01
CA GLY A 288 17.06 7.50 -12.96
C GLY A 288 16.66 6.12 -13.49
N GLN A 289 17.40 5.06 -13.17
CA GLN A 289 17.16 3.69 -13.64
C GLN A 289 16.43 2.84 -12.60
N VAL A 290 15.44 2.06 -13.06
CA VAL A 290 14.67 1.15 -12.19
C VAL A 290 15.33 -0.22 -12.15
N HIS A 291 15.76 -0.62 -10.96
CA HIS A 291 16.29 -1.94 -10.63
C HIS A 291 15.23 -2.78 -9.90
N ILE A 292 14.99 -3.98 -10.41
CA ILE A 292 13.93 -4.89 -9.96
C ILE A 292 14.56 -6.02 -9.15
N HIS A 293 14.32 -6.01 -7.84
CA HIS A 293 14.77 -7.01 -6.89
C HIS A 293 13.64 -7.98 -6.53
N GLU A 294 13.86 -9.27 -6.72
CA GLU A 294 12.90 -10.32 -6.35
C GLU A 294 13.36 -11.02 -5.07
N PHE A 295 12.45 -11.12 -4.09
CA PHE A 295 12.67 -11.80 -2.82
C PHE A 295 11.62 -12.89 -2.63
N GLN A 296 12.05 -14.04 -2.09
CA GLN A 296 11.16 -15.18 -1.84
C GLN A 296 11.25 -15.61 -0.38
N TRP A 297 10.11 -15.80 0.27
CA TRP A 297 10.01 -16.40 1.60
C TRP A 297 9.31 -17.75 1.53
N GLN A 298 9.74 -18.65 2.42
CA GLN A 298 9.09 -19.94 2.67
C GLN A 298 8.62 -20.00 4.12
N GLN A 299 7.37 -20.41 4.31
CA GLN A 299 6.79 -20.64 5.62
C GLN A 299 7.27 -21.99 6.17
N ARG A 300 7.96 -21.95 7.31
CA ARG A 300 8.42 -23.13 8.06
C ARG A 300 7.68 -23.23 9.38
N PHE A 301 7.66 -24.42 9.95
CA PHE A 301 6.98 -24.70 11.21
C PHE A 301 8.01 -25.13 12.25
N ASP A 302 7.91 -24.57 13.45
CA ASP A 302 8.72 -25.03 14.58
C ASP A 302 8.18 -26.35 15.16
N ASN A 303 8.87 -26.90 16.16
CA ASN A 303 8.47 -28.14 16.85
C ASN A 303 7.10 -28.03 17.56
N LYS A 304 6.59 -26.80 17.75
CA LYS A 304 5.28 -26.49 18.33
C LYS A 304 4.25 -26.15 17.25
N SER A 305 4.55 -26.44 15.98
CA SER A 305 3.70 -26.13 14.81
C SER A 305 3.38 -24.65 14.62
N ARG A 306 4.22 -23.74 15.13
CA ARG A 306 4.07 -22.30 14.90
C ARG A 306 4.70 -21.94 13.55
N PRO A 307 3.97 -21.23 12.67
CA PRO A 307 4.52 -20.81 11.39
C PRO A 307 5.53 -19.67 11.58
N SER A 308 6.58 -19.67 10.77
CA SER A 308 7.51 -18.55 10.61
C SER A 308 7.92 -18.42 9.15
N TRP A 309 7.97 -17.19 8.65
CA TRP A 309 8.43 -16.93 7.29
C TRP A 309 9.94 -16.74 7.27
N GLN A 310 10.63 -17.52 6.43
CA GLN A 310 12.08 -17.45 6.28
C GLN A 310 12.43 -17.04 4.85
N LEU A 311 13.26 -16.00 4.71
CA LEU A 311 13.79 -15.57 3.43
C LEU A 311 14.63 -16.71 2.82
N SER A 312 14.47 -16.96 1.53
CA SER A 312 15.10 -18.06 0.79
C SER A 312 15.67 -17.56 -0.53
N GLY A 313 16.74 -18.20 -1.02
CA GLY A 313 17.29 -17.93 -2.35
C GLY A 313 18.09 -16.62 -2.47
N THR A 314 18.60 -16.07 -1.36
CA THR A 314 19.49 -14.90 -1.39
C THR A 314 20.94 -15.30 -1.67
N GLN A 315 21.63 -14.54 -2.52
CA GLN A 315 23.06 -14.71 -2.80
C GLN A 315 23.97 -13.92 -1.84
N ASP A 316 23.38 -13.03 -1.04
CA ASP A 316 24.13 -12.23 -0.07
C ASP A 316 24.19 -12.95 1.28
N ASP A 317 25.25 -12.67 2.04
CA ASP A 317 25.49 -13.28 3.36
C ASP A 317 24.38 -12.97 4.36
N PHE A 318 23.76 -11.79 4.22
CA PHE A 318 22.62 -11.38 5.02
C PHE A 318 21.80 -10.33 4.27
N VAL A 319 20.48 -10.53 4.28
CA VAL A 319 19.52 -9.54 3.80
C VAL A 319 18.43 -9.38 4.84
N GLU A 320 18.15 -8.13 5.21
CA GLU A 320 17.00 -7.77 6.03
C GLU A 320 16.16 -6.73 5.30
N LEU A 321 14.85 -6.93 5.31
CA LEU A 321 13.91 -5.99 4.75
C LEU A 321 13.19 -5.27 5.89
N GLN A 322 13.09 -3.96 5.76
CA GLN A 322 12.42 -3.09 6.71
C GLN A 322 11.36 -2.26 5.98
N ARG A 323 10.13 -2.25 6.49
CA ARG A 323 9.04 -1.40 5.98
C ARG A 323 9.17 -0.01 6.55
N VAL A 324 9.13 1.02 5.72
CA VAL A 324 9.16 2.43 6.14
C VAL A 324 7.75 2.91 6.51
N HIS A 325 7.59 3.40 7.74
CA HIS A 325 6.34 3.92 8.28
C HIS A 325 6.11 5.40 7.96
N ASP A 326 7.18 6.19 7.82
CA ASP A 326 7.07 7.59 7.45
C ASP A 326 7.90 7.90 6.20
N THR A 327 7.21 7.97 5.06
CA THR A 327 7.82 8.21 3.74
C THR A 327 8.17 9.67 3.50
N ASN A 328 7.73 10.60 4.36
CA ASN A 328 7.99 12.04 4.19
C ASN A 328 9.42 12.43 4.53
N ILE A 329 10.15 11.54 5.23
CA ILE A 329 11.49 11.81 5.71
C ILE A 329 12.48 10.94 4.95
N ARG A 330 13.53 11.56 4.42
CA ARG A 330 14.64 10.90 3.76
C ARG A 330 15.94 11.34 4.42
N PHE A 331 16.36 10.58 5.43
CA PHE A 331 17.61 10.84 6.12
C PHE A 331 18.77 10.69 5.13
N THR A 332 19.46 11.79 4.86
CA THR A 332 20.63 11.78 3.99
C THR A 332 21.83 11.42 4.87
N ILE A 333 22.52 10.34 4.53
CA ILE A 333 23.72 9.92 5.24
C ILE A 333 24.91 10.48 4.46
N THR A 334 25.45 11.61 4.91
CA THR A 334 26.73 12.10 4.38
C THR A 334 27.86 11.59 5.25
N PRO A 335 29.08 11.42 4.70
CA PRO A 335 30.21 11.00 5.52
C PRO A 335 30.44 11.92 6.73
N ASP A 336 30.32 13.24 6.56
CA ASP A 336 30.52 14.20 7.64
C ASP A 336 29.40 14.16 8.69
N SER A 337 28.14 13.99 8.28
CA SER A 337 27.03 13.87 9.24
C SER A 337 27.15 12.59 10.06
N LEU A 338 27.60 11.50 9.43
CA LEU A 338 27.86 10.22 10.08
C LEU A 338 29.01 10.31 11.09
N LEU A 339 30.17 10.82 10.65
CA LEU A 339 31.36 10.96 11.50
C LEU A 339 31.11 11.87 12.70
N ARG A 340 30.45 13.02 12.48
CA ARG A 340 30.16 13.98 13.55
C ARG A 340 29.27 13.36 14.62
N ALA A 341 28.12 12.82 14.24
CA ALA A 341 27.18 12.28 15.22
C ALA A 341 27.73 11.05 15.95
N ASN A 342 28.53 10.21 15.28
CA ASN A 342 29.14 9.06 15.94
C ASN A 342 30.24 9.47 16.92
N ARG A 343 31.04 10.50 16.60
CA ARG A 343 32.04 11.05 17.53
C ARG A 343 31.37 11.68 18.75
N ASP A 344 30.28 12.41 18.56
CA ASP A 344 29.52 13.03 19.64
C ASP A 344 28.83 11.96 20.51
N ALA A 345 28.25 10.93 19.89
CA ALA A 345 27.68 9.78 20.59
C ALA A 345 28.76 9.00 21.36
N LEU A 346 29.92 8.73 20.77
CA LEU A 346 31.03 8.04 21.42
C LEU A 346 31.52 8.82 22.65
N LYS A 347 31.72 10.14 22.53
CA LYS A 347 32.07 10.99 23.68
C LYS A 347 31.00 10.92 24.77
N PHE A 348 29.72 10.99 24.38
CA PHE A 348 28.60 10.89 25.32
C PHE A 348 28.59 9.54 26.07
N PHE A 349 28.69 8.43 25.35
CA PHE A 349 28.68 7.10 25.95
C PHE A 349 29.94 6.79 26.75
N GLN A 350 31.12 7.27 26.33
CA GLN A 350 32.34 7.17 27.13
C GLN A 350 32.20 7.90 28.47
N THR A 351 31.56 9.08 28.49
CA THR A 351 31.28 9.84 29.71
C THR A 351 30.36 9.06 30.66
N ARG A 352 29.36 8.32 30.15
CA ARG A 352 28.48 7.44 30.95
C ARG A 352 29.16 6.13 31.39
N LYS A 353 29.93 5.48 30.51
CA LYS A 353 30.60 4.19 30.75
C LYS A 353 31.64 4.26 31.86
N ASN A 354 32.26 5.42 32.06
CA ASN A 354 33.15 5.68 33.20
C ASN A 354 32.43 5.61 34.55
N ASN A 355 31.09 5.71 34.58
CA ASN A 355 30.29 5.69 35.81
C ASN A 355 29.53 4.37 36.06
N THR A 356 29.45 3.45 35.08
CA THR A 356 28.53 2.28 35.16
C THR A 356 29.11 0.92 34.76
N GLY A 357 30.42 0.82 34.50
CA GLY A 357 31.03 -0.47 34.14
C GLY A 357 30.57 -0.98 32.76
N ALA A 358 31.11 -2.14 32.35
CA ALA A 358 31.14 -2.61 30.96
C ALA A 358 29.81 -3.12 30.36
N LEU A 359 28.64 -2.64 30.80
CA LEU A 359 27.36 -3.02 30.22
C LEU A 359 27.15 -2.30 28.87
N GLN A 360 27.25 -3.06 27.78
CA GLN A 360 27.01 -2.55 26.43
C GLN A 360 25.51 -2.35 26.18
N LEU A 361 25.13 -1.11 25.87
CA LEU A 361 23.80 -0.67 25.43
C LEU A 361 23.59 -0.93 23.93
N SER A 362 23.82 -2.15 23.43
CA SER A 362 23.58 -2.46 22.01
C SER A 362 22.15 -2.94 21.77
N SER A 363 21.52 -2.30 20.79
CA SER A 363 20.10 -2.26 20.46
C SER A 363 19.56 -3.47 19.69
N ASN A 364 19.85 -4.70 20.11
CA ASN A 364 19.40 -5.85 19.33
C ASN A 364 17.89 -6.08 19.52
N THR A 365 17.16 -6.31 18.43
CA THR A 365 15.80 -6.83 18.45
C THR A 365 15.89 -8.31 18.81
N LEU A 366 15.74 -8.60 20.09
CA LEU A 366 15.92 -9.94 20.62
C LEU A 366 14.63 -10.72 20.44
N ASP A 367 14.73 -11.99 20.04
CA ASP A 367 13.58 -12.86 20.01
C ASP A 367 12.99 -13.05 21.42
N PRO A 368 11.73 -13.49 21.55
CA PRO A 368 11.10 -13.74 22.84
C PRO A 368 11.94 -14.55 23.83
N ALA A 369 12.69 -15.56 23.35
CA ALA A 369 13.51 -16.43 24.18
C ALA A 369 14.77 -15.72 24.71
N THR A 370 15.40 -14.90 23.89
CA THR A 370 16.58 -14.13 24.26
C THR A 370 16.19 -12.95 25.16
N LEU A 371 15.01 -12.36 24.97
CA LEU A 371 14.45 -11.37 25.89
C LEU A 371 14.19 -11.97 27.27
N GLU A 372 13.63 -13.18 27.34
CA GLU A 372 13.41 -13.90 28.60
C GLU A 372 14.74 -14.16 29.32
N GLN A 373 15.74 -14.66 28.60
CA GLN A 373 17.09 -14.88 29.13
C GLN A 373 17.77 -13.59 29.61
N GLN A 374 17.59 -12.48 28.89
CA GLN A 374 18.13 -11.18 29.31
C GLN A 374 17.39 -10.59 30.51
N ILE A 375 16.07 -10.75 30.58
CA ILE A 375 15.28 -10.35 31.75
C ILE A 375 15.77 -11.12 32.99
N ASP A 376 16.04 -12.42 32.85
CA ASP A 376 16.56 -13.23 33.95
C ASP A 376 17.98 -12.83 34.36
N SER A 377 18.86 -12.54 33.38
CA SER A 377 20.20 -12.00 33.64
C SER A 377 20.13 -10.64 34.38
N LEU A 378 19.16 -9.78 34.04
CA LEU A 378 18.94 -8.51 34.72
C LEU A 378 18.38 -8.68 36.14
N LYS A 379 17.54 -9.70 36.38
CA LYS A 379 17.08 -10.04 37.74
C LYS A 379 18.25 -10.46 38.63
N GLU A 380 19.15 -11.30 38.12
CA GLU A 380 20.36 -11.71 38.84
C GLU A 380 21.23 -10.51 39.25
N ILE A 381 21.40 -9.52 38.36
CA ILE A 381 22.12 -8.26 38.68
C ILE A 381 21.40 -7.47 39.78
N VAL A 382 20.07 -7.38 39.74
CA VAL A 382 19.28 -6.68 40.76
C VAL A 382 19.38 -7.36 42.13
N GLU A 383 19.50 -8.69 42.16
CA GLU A 383 19.62 -9.51 43.39
C GLU A 383 21.06 -9.60 43.92
N SER A 384 22.06 -9.20 43.13
CA SER A 384 23.49 -9.23 43.49
C SER A 384 23.91 -8.13 44.50
N ASP A 385 25.20 -8.13 44.87
CA ASP A 385 25.86 -7.10 45.69
C ASP A 385 26.27 -5.84 44.89
N ALA A 386 25.80 -5.69 43.65
CA ALA A 386 26.03 -4.50 42.83
C ALA A 386 25.51 -3.22 43.49
N SER A 387 26.12 -2.07 43.12
CA SER A 387 25.73 -0.76 43.66
C SER A 387 24.28 -0.40 43.27
N GLU A 388 23.61 0.41 44.09
CA GLU A 388 22.22 0.84 43.83
C GLU A 388 22.07 1.56 42.48
N THR A 389 23.09 2.30 42.03
CA THR A 389 23.11 2.92 40.70
C THR A 389 23.07 1.86 39.58
N ILE A 390 23.85 0.79 39.69
CA ILE A 390 23.87 -0.32 38.72
C ILE A 390 22.53 -1.07 38.74
N LYS A 391 21.98 -1.32 39.93
CA LYS A 391 20.65 -1.96 40.10
C LYS A 391 19.53 -1.13 39.48
N MET A 392 19.56 0.19 39.64
CA MET A 392 18.58 1.10 39.04
C MET A 392 18.69 1.15 37.52
N ASP A 393 19.90 1.13 36.95
CA ASP A 393 20.10 1.06 35.51
C ASP A 393 19.70 -0.32 34.93
N ALA A 394 19.99 -1.42 35.62
CA ALA A 394 19.49 -2.75 35.25
C ALA A 394 17.95 -2.80 35.25
N LYS A 395 17.30 -2.21 36.26
CA LYS A 395 15.84 -2.05 36.31
C LYS A 395 15.30 -1.22 35.14
N ARG A 396 15.99 -0.14 34.75
CA ARG A 396 15.61 0.68 33.58
C ARG A 396 15.73 -0.10 32.27
N GLN A 397 16.80 -0.88 32.11
CA GLN A 397 16.98 -1.75 30.95
C GLN A 397 15.88 -2.81 30.85
N ALA A 398 15.54 -3.47 31.97
CA ALA A 398 14.46 -4.45 32.00
C ALA A 398 13.11 -3.85 31.54
N VAL A 399 12.82 -2.60 31.94
CA VAL A 399 11.61 -1.89 31.50
C VAL A 399 11.60 -1.63 29.99
N ILE A 400 12.74 -1.23 29.39
CA ILE A 400 12.85 -1.07 27.93
C ILE A 400 12.64 -2.41 27.21
N TYR A 401 13.25 -3.49 27.70
CA TYR A 401 13.10 -4.81 27.09
C TYR A 401 11.66 -5.31 27.14
N LEU A 402 10.97 -5.14 28.28
CA LEU A 402 9.55 -5.46 28.40
C LEU A 402 8.69 -4.61 27.46
N ALA A 403 8.96 -3.31 27.36
CA ALA A 403 8.22 -2.43 26.46
C ALA A 403 8.34 -2.90 25.00
N ARG A 404 9.57 -3.22 24.56
CA ARG A 404 9.86 -3.75 23.21
C ARG A 404 9.27 -5.13 22.97
N PHE A 405 9.29 -6.01 23.97
CA PHE A 405 8.66 -7.33 23.88
C PHE A 405 7.18 -7.20 23.53
N TYR A 406 6.43 -6.41 24.31
CA TYR A 406 5.01 -6.23 24.09
C TYR A 406 4.70 -5.48 22.79
N GLU A 407 5.54 -4.52 22.39
CA GLU A 407 5.45 -3.87 21.08
C GLU A 407 5.60 -4.88 19.93
N HIS A 408 6.62 -5.74 19.99
CA HIS A 408 6.84 -6.79 18.99
C HIS A 408 5.70 -7.80 18.94
N GLN A 409 5.19 -8.25 20.10
CA GLN A 409 4.04 -9.15 20.17
C GLN A 409 2.80 -8.53 19.51
N ALA A 410 2.51 -7.26 19.77
CA ALA A 410 1.40 -6.56 19.13
C ALA A 410 1.55 -6.50 17.60
N ILE A 411 2.75 -6.17 17.10
CA ILE A 411 3.04 -6.13 15.66
C ILE A 411 2.93 -7.53 15.03
N SER A 412 3.39 -8.59 15.74
CA SER A 412 3.26 -9.97 15.27
C SER A 412 1.79 -10.37 15.11
N LEU A 413 0.98 -10.14 16.14
CA LEU A 413 -0.45 -10.42 16.11
C LEU A 413 -1.17 -9.62 15.00
N GLN A 414 -0.78 -8.36 14.79
CA GLN A 414 -1.30 -7.54 13.71
C GLN A 414 -0.93 -8.12 12.33
N ALA A 415 0.31 -8.57 12.16
CA ALA A 415 0.77 -9.21 10.94
C ALA A 415 0.01 -10.53 10.68
N ASP A 416 -0.20 -11.35 11.71
CA ASP A 416 -0.93 -12.61 11.59
C ASP A 416 -2.41 -12.38 11.21
N GLN A 417 -3.05 -11.38 11.83
CA GLN A 417 -4.40 -10.98 11.47
C GLN A 417 -4.49 -10.53 9.99
N GLN A 418 -3.52 -9.72 9.54
CA GLN A 418 -3.47 -9.25 8.15
C GLN A 418 -3.17 -10.40 7.17
N GLU A 419 -2.31 -11.36 7.54
CA GLU A 419 -2.06 -12.56 6.75
C GLU A 419 -3.35 -13.37 6.58
N GLN A 420 -4.12 -13.57 7.65
CA GLN A 420 -5.41 -14.25 7.58
C GLN A 420 -6.40 -13.54 6.64
N GLN A 421 -6.48 -12.20 6.72
CA GLN A 421 -7.29 -11.38 5.79
C GLN A 421 -6.82 -11.52 4.34
N PHE A 422 -5.51 -11.51 4.10
CA PHE A 422 -4.93 -11.70 2.76
C PHE A 422 -5.23 -13.08 2.20
N ARG A 423 -5.04 -14.14 2.99
CA ARG A 423 -5.39 -15.52 2.62
C ARG A 423 -6.89 -15.66 2.33
N ALA A 424 -7.74 -15.06 3.15
CA ALA A 424 -9.17 -15.04 2.92
C ALA A 424 -9.53 -14.34 1.61
N ALA A 425 -8.89 -13.22 1.27
CA ALA A 425 -9.09 -12.53 0.00
C ALA A 425 -8.67 -13.39 -1.21
N ILE A 426 -7.56 -14.15 -1.11
CA ILE A 426 -7.18 -15.12 -2.16
C ILE A 426 -8.26 -16.20 -2.33
N LYS A 427 -8.78 -16.74 -1.22
CA LYS A 427 -9.83 -17.77 -1.25
C LYS A 427 -11.15 -17.21 -1.82
N GLN A 428 -11.49 -15.96 -1.50
CA GLN A 428 -12.62 -15.26 -2.10
C GLN A 428 -12.45 -15.07 -3.62
N ARG A 429 -11.27 -14.65 -4.09
CA ARG A 429 -10.99 -14.55 -5.54
C ARG A 429 -11.10 -15.90 -6.24
N LYS A 430 -10.61 -16.98 -5.62
CA LYS A 430 -10.76 -18.35 -6.13
C LYS A 430 -12.25 -18.75 -6.21
N ALA A 431 -13.04 -18.43 -5.19
CA ALA A 431 -14.49 -18.67 -5.22
C ALA A 431 -15.17 -17.89 -6.35
N GLN A 432 -14.85 -16.60 -6.50
CA GLN A 432 -15.37 -15.76 -7.59
C GLN A 432 -15.03 -16.34 -8.97
N ARG A 433 -13.81 -16.84 -9.18
CA ARG A 433 -13.43 -17.52 -10.44
C ARG A 433 -14.34 -18.71 -10.74
N TYR A 434 -14.63 -19.56 -9.75
CA TYR A 434 -15.53 -20.70 -9.94
C TYR A 434 -16.99 -20.26 -10.15
N GLU A 435 -17.49 -19.30 -9.36
CA GLU A 435 -18.83 -18.72 -9.50
C GLU A 435 -19.05 -18.11 -10.89
N ARG A 436 -18.05 -17.39 -11.41
CA ARG A 436 -18.05 -16.82 -12.76
C ARG A 436 -18.24 -17.89 -13.83
N LYS A 437 -17.46 -18.97 -13.78
CA LYS A 437 -17.57 -20.05 -14.78
C LYS A 437 -18.87 -20.84 -14.62
N ALA A 438 -19.32 -21.09 -13.38
CA ALA A 438 -20.60 -21.73 -13.11
C ALA A 438 -21.78 -20.89 -13.65
N TRP A 439 -21.77 -19.58 -13.41
CA TRP A 439 -22.76 -18.66 -13.97
C TRP A 439 -22.76 -18.68 -15.50
N LEU A 440 -21.59 -18.67 -16.13
CA LEU A 440 -21.49 -18.77 -17.59
C LEU A 440 -22.10 -20.08 -18.10
N ASN A 441 -21.77 -21.20 -17.46
CA ASN A 441 -22.33 -22.50 -17.82
C ASN A 441 -23.85 -22.53 -17.66
N ARG A 442 -24.41 -21.93 -16.60
CA ARG A 442 -25.88 -21.75 -16.45
C ARG A 442 -26.49 -20.97 -17.60
N ARG A 443 -25.86 -19.87 -18.01
CA ARG A 443 -26.34 -19.10 -19.17
C ARG A 443 -26.26 -19.90 -20.47
N LYS A 444 -25.19 -20.67 -20.68
CA LYS A 444 -25.09 -21.59 -21.81
C LYS A 444 -26.18 -22.65 -21.79
N MET A 445 -26.52 -23.18 -20.62
CA MET A 445 -27.64 -24.11 -20.43
C MET A 445 -28.99 -23.46 -20.76
N ASP A 446 -29.22 -22.21 -20.33
CA ASP A 446 -30.43 -21.45 -20.68
C ASP A 446 -30.59 -21.32 -22.21
N GLU A 447 -29.50 -21.02 -22.93
CA GLU A 447 -29.54 -20.92 -24.40
C GLU A 447 -29.79 -22.28 -25.08
N LEU A 448 -29.19 -23.37 -24.59
CA LEU A 448 -29.48 -24.72 -25.09
C LEU A 448 -30.95 -25.11 -24.87
N GLN A 449 -31.54 -24.72 -23.74
CA GLN A 449 -32.93 -25.03 -23.40
C GLN A 449 -33.92 -24.32 -24.33
N LYS A 450 -33.60 -23.13 -24.83
CA LYS A 450 -34.44 -22.41 -25.82
C LYS A 450 -34.55 -23.14 -27.15
N GLU A 451 -33.49 -23.83 -27.57
CA GLU A 451 -33.45 -24.60 -28.82
C GLU A 451 -34.04 -26.02 -28.71
N SER A 452 -34.36 -26.46 -27.50
CA SER A 452 -34.94 -27.80 -27.25
C SER A 452 -36.45 -27.73 -27.04
N THR A 453 -37.17 -28.66 -27.70
CA THR A 453 -38.62 -28.85 -27.49
C THR A 453 -38.95 -29.66 -26.24
N GLN A 454 -37.96 -30.31 -25.61
CA GLN A 454 -38.13 -31.07 -24.37
C GLN A 454 -37.17 -30.56 -23.28
N PRO A 455 -37.59 -30.58 -22.00
CA PRO A 455 -36.70 -30.22 -20.90
C PRO A 455 -35.58 -31.26 -20.76
N PHE A 456 -34.35 -30.79 -20.55
CA PHE A 456 -33.22 -31.68 -20.27
C PHE A 456 -33.27 -32.24 -18.83
N SER A 457 -32.52 -33.32 -18.60
CA SER A 457 -32.37 -33.89 -17.24
C SER A 457 -31.74 -32.87 -16.29
N THR A 458 -32.28 -32.77 -15.09
CA THR A 458 -31.76 -31.90 -14.01
C THR A 458 -30.82 -32.64 -13.06
N ASN A 459 -30.61 -33.94 -13.26
CA ASN A 459 -29.69 -34.73 -12.43
C ASN A 459 -28.25 -34.63 -12.98
N PRO A 460 -27.29 -34.13 -12.19
CA PRO A 460 -25.90 -34.03 -12.61
C PRO A 460 -25.22 -35.41 -12.62
N GLU A 461 -24.34 -35.62 -13.59
CA GLU A 461 -23.42 -36.77 -13.60
C GLU A 461 -22.33 -36.63 -12.52
N ALA A 462 -21.57 -37.70 -12.30
CA ALA A 462 -20.43 -37.70 -11.36
C ALA A 462 -19.28 -36.82 -11.88
N GLU A 463 -18.63 -36.06 -10.98
CA GLU A 463 -17.53 -35.13 -11.31
C GLU A 463 -16.35 -35.81 -12.02
N GLN A 464 -15.75 -35.10 -12.99
CA GLN A 464 -14.57 -35.53 -13.72
C GLN A 464 -13.32 -34.70 -13.37
N SER A 465 -12.13 -35.27 -13.57
CA SER A 465 -10.84 -34.67 -13.22
C SER A 465 -10.58 -33.28 -13.83
N GLY A 466 -11.21 -32.94 -14.95
CA GLY A 466 -11.05 -31.65 -15.64
C GLY A 466 -12.08 -30.58 -15.25
N ASP A 467 -13.13 -30.92 -14.51
CA ASP A 467 -14.29 -30.04 -14.30
C ASP A 467 -13.95 -28.78 -13.45
N LEU A 468 -12.86 -28.83 -12.68
CA LEU A 468 -12.37 -27.71 -11.86
C LEU A 468 -11.26 -26.89 -12.54
N THR A 469 -10.77 -27.33 -13.70
CA THR A 469 -9.69 -26.65 -14.42
C THR A 469 -10.28 -25.52 -15.27
N VAL A 470 -10.52 -24.37 -14.64
CA VAL A 470 -11.17 -23.20 -15.29
C VAL A 470 -10.17 -22.08 -15.49
N SER A 471 -10.17 -21.35 -16.61
CA SER A 471 -9.39 -20.11 -16.75
C SER A 471 -9.93 -19.01 -15.83
N ASP A 472 -9.09 -18.03 -15.45
CA ASP A 472 -9.56 -16.85 -14.73
C ASP A 472 -10.04 -15.79 -15.73
N LEU A 473 -11.33 -15.83 -16.06
CA LEU A 473 -11.94 -14.95 -17.06
C LEU A 473 -12.38 -13.62 -16.42
N SER A 474 -12.14 -12.52 -17.12
CA SER A 474 -12.73 -11.22 -16.80
C SER A 474 -14.24 -11.21 -17.08
N ILE A 475 -14.95 -10.20 -16.56
CA ILE A 475 -16.40 -10.08 -16.78
C ILE A 475 -16.68 -9.86 -18.27
N THR A 476 -15.90 -9.01 -18.95
CA THR A 476 -16.04 -8.81 -20.39
C THR A 476 -15.81 -10.10 -21.17
N GLN A 477 -14.76 -10.87 -20.85
CA GLN A 477 -14.48 -12.16 -21.51
C GLN A 477 -15.62 -13.17 -21.33
N ILE A 478 -16.29 -13.19 -20.18
CA ILE A 478 -17.45 -14.04 -19.93
C ILE A 478 -18.62 -13.67 -20.85
N TYR A 479 -18.88 -12.38 -21.02
CA TYR A 479 -19.94 -11.92 -21.93
C TYR A 479 -19.59 -12.20 -23.39
N ASP A 480 -18.34 -12.02 -23.79
CA ASP A 480 -17.87 -12.36 -25.15
C ASP A 480 -18.01 -13.86 -25.42
N GLU A 481 -17.60 -14.72 -24.47
CA GLU A 481 -17.76 -16.18 -24.57
C GLU A 481 -19.25 -16.58 -24.65
N LEU A 482 -20.12 -15.94 -23.88
CA LEU A 482 -21.56 -16.19 -23.95
C LEU A 482 -22.17 -15.74 -25.29
N LYS A 483 -21.77 -14.58 -25.80
CA LYS A 483 -22.22 -14.05 -27.09
C LYS A 483 -21.79 -14.93 -28.25
N ALA A 484 -20.52 -15.38 -28.25
CA ALA A 484 -20.01 -16.34 -29.23
C ALA A 484 -20.80 -17.65 -29.16
N TYR A 485 -21.04 -18.17 -27.95
CA TYR A 485 -21.79 -19.41 -27.75
C TYR A 485 -23.23 -19.32 -28.27
N ARG A 486 -23.93 -18.19 -28.09
CA ARG A 486 -25.28 -17.98 -28.66
C ARG A 486 -25.31 -18.16 -30.18
N ALA A 487 -24.27 -17.70 -30.89
CA ALA A 487 -24.16 -17.88 -32.33
C ALA A 487 -23.85 -19.34 -32.71
N GLU A 488 -23.05 -20.04 -31.89
CA GLU A 488 -22.71 -21.46 -32.11
C GLU A 488 -23.88 -22.41 -31.86
N VAL A 489 -24.72 -22.12 -30.87
CA VAL A 489 -25.84 -22.99 -30.45
C VAL A 489 -26.80 -23.33 -31.58
N LEU A 490 -27.07 -22.36 -32.47
CA LEU A 490 -27.93 -22.53 -33.64
C LEU A 490 -27.38 -23.56 -34.65
N ASN A 491 -26.09 -23.86 -34.60
CA ASN A 491 -25.40 -24.79 -35.50
C ASN A 491 -25.18 -26.18 -34.89
N PHE A 492 -25.55 -26.40 -33.62
CA PHE A 492 -25.35 -27.70 -32.99
C PHE A 492 -26.36 -28.74 -33.50
N PRO A 493 -25.92 -29.98 -33.83
CA PRO A 493 -26.84 -31.06 -34.14
C PRO A 493 -27.74 -31.32 -32.93
N LYS A 494 -29.06 -31.44 -33.14
CA LYS A 494 -30.05 -31.65 -32.07
C LYS A 494 -29.71 -32.82 -31.14
N ALA A 495 -29.14 -33.89 -31.69
CA ALA A 495 -28.69 -35.06 -30.93
C ALA A 495 -27.57 -34.79 -29.92
N THR A 496 -26.81 -33.70 -30.10
CA THR A 496 -25.68 -33.32 -29.22
C THR A 496 -26.05 -32.34 -28.12
N LEU A 497 -27.24 -31.73 -28.19
CA LEU A 497 -27.68 -30.72 -27.21
C LEU A 497 -27.80 -31.32 -25.80
N ALA A 498 -28.37 -32.52 -25.69
CA ALA A 498 -28.54 -33.21 -24.40
C ALA A 498 -27.20 -33.58 -23.75
N LEU A 499 -26.23 -34.05 -24.54
CA LEU A 499 -24.88 -34.36 -24.05
C LEU A 499 -24.16 -33.11 -23.55
N ARG A 500 -24.18 -32.02 -24.33
CA ARG A 500 -23.60 -30.73 -23.93
C ARG A 500 -24.25 -30.16 -22.69
N TYR A 501 -25.58 -30.27 -22.56
CA TYR A 501 -26.30 -29.85 -21.36
C TYR A 501 -25.85 -30.65 -20.13
N ALA A 502 -25.75 -31.98 -20.23
CA ALA A 502 -25.30 -32.83 -19.14
C ALA A 502 -23.87 -32.51 -18.70
N ASP A 503 -22.95 -32.29 -19.63
CA ASP A 503 -21.58 -31.85 -19.35
C ASP A 503 -21.53 -30.50 -18.62
N LEU A 504 -22.29 -29.52 -19.10
CA LEU A 504 -22.37 -28.20 -18.46
C LEU A 504 -22.98 -28.29 -17.06
N LEU A 505 -24.02 -29.11 -16.87
CA LEU A 505 -24.67 -29.30 -15.58
C LEU A 505 -23.73 -29.97 -14.56
N ARG A 506 -22.99 -30.99 -14.98
CA ARG A 506 -21.95 -31.65 -14.17
C ARG A 506 -20.89 -30.64 -13.73
N GLN A 507 -20.30 -29.92 -14.66
CA GLN A 507 -19.28 -28.90 -14.39
C GLN A 507 -19.81 -27.81 -13.45
N THR A 508 -21.00 -27.28 -13.73
CA THR A 508 -21.65 -26.23 -12.93
C THR A 508 -21.81 -26.67 -11.47
N THR A 509 -22.28 -27.90 -11.25
CA THR A 509 -22.46 -28.45 -9.90
C THR A 509 -21.14 -28.60 -9.15
N ALA A 510 -20.09 -29.06 -9.83
CA ALA A 510 -18.75 -29.19 -9.26
C ALA A 510 -18.16 -27.82 -8.87
N LEU A 511 -18.27 -26.84 -9.77
CA LEU A 511 -17.78 -25.49 -9.59
C LEU A 511 -18.48 -24.77 -8.43
N GLU A 512 -19.80 -24.89 -8.32
CA GLU A 512 -20.57 -24.29 -7.22
C GLU A 512 -20.23 -24.89 -5.86
N ARG A 513 -20.06 -26.21 -5.80
CA ARG A 513 -19.62 -26.91 -4.59
C ARG A 513 -18.24 -26.42 -4.17
N LYS A 514 -17.30 -26.31 -5.12
CA LYS A 514 -15.94 -25.83 -4.86
C LYS A 514 -15.94 -24.35 -4.46
N ALA A 515 -16.71 -23.50 -5.12
CA ALA A 515 -16.88 -22.09 -4.75
C ALA A 515 -17.38 -21.95 -3.32
N LYS A 516 -18.44 -22.68 -2.95
CA LYS A 516 -18.99 -22.69 -1.59
C LYS A 516 -17.95 -23.11 -0.54
N HIS A 517 -17.16 -24.15 -0.85
CA HIS A 517 -16.06 -24.58 0.02
C HIS A 517 -14.99 -23.48 0.21
N GLU A 518 -14.55 -22.83 -0.87
CA GLU A 518 -13.57 -21.73 -0.78
C GLU A 518 -14.14 -20.51 -0.03
N ARG A 519 -15.44 -20.19 -0.20
CA ARG A 519 -16.13 -19.14 0.59
C ARG A 519 -16.14 -19.48 2.08
N GLN A 520 -16.53 -20.70 2.44
CA GLN A 520 -16.54 -21.17 3.82
C GLN A 520 -15.14 -21.11 4.43
N HIS A 521 -14.12 -21.51 3.68
CA HIS A 521 -12.74 -21.43 4.13
C HIS A 521 -12.29 -19.98 4.34
N ALA A 522 -12.64 -19.05 3.44
CA ALA A 522 -12.39 -17.63 3.61
C ALA A 522 -13.07 -17.07 4.87
N THR A 523 -14.32 -17.46 5.13
CA THR A 523 -15.04 -17.05 6.34
C THR A 523 -14.38 -17.59 7.60
N LYS A 524 -13.97 -18.87 7.63
CA LYS A 524 -13.27 -19.47 8.78
C LYS A 524 -11.92 -18.79 9.08
N LEU A 525 -11.23 -18.28 8.06
CA LEU A 525 -10.00 -17.52 8.24
C LEU A 525 -10.22 -16.14 8.88
N ILE A 526 -11.37 -15.49 8.62
CA ILE A 526 -11.69 -14.17 9.18
C ILE A 526 -12.39 -14.28 10.54
N HIS A 527 -13.26 -15.29 10.67
CA HIS A 527 -14.11 -15.55 11.84
C HIS A 527 -13.98 -17.03 12.23
N PRO A 528 -12.95 -17.40 13.01
CA PRO A 528 -12.79 -18.78 13.46
C PRO A 528 -13.96 -19.20 14.35
N GLU A 529 -14.43 -20.45 14.18
CA GLU A 529 -15.60 -21.00 14.90
C GLU A 529 -15.36 -21.14 16.42
N THR A 530 -14.09 -21.24 16.83
CA THR A 530 -13.67 -21.25 18.22
C THR A 530 -12.87 -19.98 18.51
N LEU A 531 -13.35 -19.19 19.47
CA LEU A 531 -12.59 -18.08 20.02
C LEU A 531 -11.29 -18.64 20.65
N PRO A 532 -10.12 -18.05 20.38
CA PRO A 532 -8.91 -18.40 21.10
C PRO A 532 -9.12 -18.20 22.61
N GLU A 533 -8.54 -19.06 23.45
CA GLU A 533 -8.58 -18.89 24.92
C GLU A 533 -8.07 -17.51 25.36
N GLU A 534 -7.18 -16.92 24.56
CA GLU A 534 -6.57 -15.61 24.80
C GLU A 534 -7.39 -14.42 24.26
N GLY A 535 -8.57 -14.63 23.65
CA GLY A 535 -9.44 -13.59 23.08
C GLY A 535 -9.18 -13.29 21.59
N GLU A 536 -9.95 -12.37 20.99
CA GLU A 536 -9.79 -12.03 19.56
C GLU A 536 -8.50 -11.21 19.28
N PHE A 537 -7.99 -11.27 18.04
CA PHE A 537 -6.79 -10.51 17.64
C PHE A 537 -6.82 -9.02 18.03
N PRO A 538 -7.89 -8.25 17.77
CA PRO A 538 -7.92 -6.82 18.14
C PRO A 538 -7.72 -6.59 19.63
N GLU A 539 -8.29 -7.43 20.49
CA GLU A 539 -8.15 -7.32 21.94
C GLU A 539 -6.74 -7.67 22.40
N GLN A 540 -6.14 -8.72 21.83
CA GLN A 540 -4.75 -9.09 22.14
C GLN A 540 -3.77 -8.01 21.67
N ILE A 541 -3.94 -7.47 20.45
CA ILE A 541 -3.12 -6.38 19.91
C ILE A 541 -3.22 -5.15 20.82
N ALA A 542 -4.45 -4.73 21.16
CA ALA A 542 -4.67 -3.58 22.02
C ALA A 542 -4.07 -3.77 23.43
N ARG A 543 -4.20 -4.96 24.02
CA ARG A 543 -3.60 -5.29 25.32
C ARG A 543 -2.08 -5.21 25.29
N ASN A 544 -1.43 -5.80 24.28
CA ASN A 544 0.02 -5.76 24.14
C ASN A 544 0.53 -4.33 23.92
N PHE A 545 -0.11 -3.53 23.07
CA PHE A 545 0.23 -2.11 22.93
C PHE A 545 0.02 -1.30 24.21
N ALA A 546 -1.05 -1.58 24.97
CA ALA A 546 -1.27 -0.93 26.27
C ALA A 546 -0.19 -1.29 27.31
N LEU A 547 0.27 -2.55 27.32
CA LEU A 547 1.40 -2.98 28.15
C LEU A 547 2.70 -2.31 27.73
N ALA A 548 2.99 -2.24 26.42
CA ALA A 548 4.15 -1.51 25.91
C ALA A 548 4.14 -0.05 26.35
N LEU A 549 2.99 0.65 26.19
CA LEU A 549 2.82 2.02 26.68
C LEU A 549 3.06 2.15 28.19
N LYS A 550 2.55 1.22 28.99
CA LYS A 550 2.77 1.19 30.44
C LYS A 550 4.27 1.15 30.76
N PHE A 551 5.03 0.27 30.15
CA PHE A 551 6.47 0.16 30.39
C PHE A 551 7.26 1.37 29.84
N TRP A 552 6.92 1.89 28.66
CA TRP A 552 7.52 3.12 28.16
C TRP A 552 7.29 4.32 29.11
N SER A 553 6.10 4.39 29.71
CA SER A 553 5.75 5.45 30.68
C SER A 553 6.49 5.26 32.01
N GLU A 554 6.63 4.01 32.47
CA GLU A 554 7.40 3.64 33.66
C GLU A 554 8.87 4.04 33.51
N TYR A 555 9.45 3.91 32.31
CA TYR A 555 10.82 4.37 32.07
C TYR A 555 10.97 5.87 32.29
N ILE A 556 10.09 6.69 31.68
CA ILE A 556 10.10 8.15 31.85
C ILE A 556 9.94 8.48 33.34
N HIS A 557 9.02 7.79 34.02
CA HIS A 557 8.77 7.98 35.44
C HIS A 557 10.02 7.73 36.31
N ARG A 558 10.74 6.62 36.09
CA ARG A 558 11.97 6.26 36.81
C ARG A 558 13.19 7.12 36.44
N SER A 559 13.10 7.90 35.37
CA SER A 559 14.17 8.76 34.89
C SER A 559 13.99 10.21 35.36
N GLU A 560 12.76 10.72 35.35
CA GLU A 560 12.42 12.11 35.67
C GLU A 560 11.76 12.29 37.06
N GLY A 561 11.44 11.20 37.78
CA GLY A 561 11.00 11.25 39.19
C GLY A 561 9.61 11.87 39.43
N LEU A 562 8.66 11.64 38.51
CA LEU A 562 7.37 12.35 38.47
C LEU A 562 6.29 11.94 39.52
N MET A 563 6.62 11.26 40.63
CA MET A 563 5.65 10.99 41.71
C MET A 563 5.98 11.79 42.97
N LYS A 564 4.94 12.38 43.59
CA LYS A 564 5.02 12.92 44.95
C LYS A 564 5.44 11.80 45.91
N GLY A 565 6.65 11.87 46.46
CA GLY A 565 7.06 11.08 47.62
C GLY A 565 8.23 10.10 47.43
N GLN A 566 8.84 9.97 46.23
CA GLN A 566 10.13 9.28 46.08
C GLN A 566 11.29 10.26 45.96
N GLU A 567 12.47 9.87 46.46
CA GLU A 567 13.68 10.69 46.41
C GLU A 567 14.02 11.02 44.95
N GLN A 568 14.03 12.32 44.63
CA GLN A 568 14.50 12.81 43.34
C GLN A 568 15.99 12.49 43.20
N LEU A 569 16.42 12.14 41.98
CA LEU A 569 17.82 11.90 41.60
C LEU A 569 18.76 13.11 41.77
N ALA A 570 18.21 14.28 42.12
CA ALA A 570 19.01 15.42 42.53
C ALA A 570 19.14 15.42 44.05
N GLU A 571 20.37 15.30 44.56
CA GLU A 571 20.69 15.72 45.92
C GLU A 571 20.01 17.07 46.17
N LYS A 572 19.12 17.10 47.16
CA LYS A 572 18.46 18.31 47.62
C LYS A 572 19.54 19.32 48.03
N GLY A 573 19.74 20.37 47.23
CA GLY A 573 20.51 21.53 47.70
C GLY A 573 21.12 22.47 46.65
N VAL A 574 21.25 22.09 45.37
CA VAL A 574 21.93 22.96 44.39
C VAL A 574 21.08 23.13 43.13
N ILE A 575 20.43 24.29 43.01
CA ILE A 575 19.57 24.68 41.87
C ILE A 575 20.34 24.66 40.52
N ALA A 576 21.68 24.65 40.55
CA ALA A 576 22.55 24.56 39.39
C ALA A 576 22.87 23.12 38.90
N ASN A 577 22.45 22.07 39.60
CA ASN A 577 22.75 20.66 39.28
C ASN A 577 21.48 19.85 38.93
N ARG A 578 20.57 20.39 38.10
CA ARG A 578 19.60 19.49 37.44
C ARG A 578 20.38 18.59 36.50
N PRO A 579 20.35 17.25 36.66
CA PRO A 579 20.96 16.37 35.66
C PRO A 579 20.34 16.69 34.30
N ALA A 580 21.14 16.64 33.24
CA ALA A 580 20.62 16.80 31.89
C ALA A 580 19.47 15.79 31.70
N PRO A 581 18.32 16.22 31.11
CA PRO A 581 17.18 15.33 30.92
C PRO A 581 17.61 14.06 30.15
N ASP A 582 16.97 12.93 30.39
CA ASP A 582 17.41 11.67 29.75
C ASP A 582 17.31 11.77 28.21
N PRO A 583 18.42 11.56 27.46
CA PRO A 583 18.45 11.70 26.00
C PRO A 583 17.61 10.67 25.23
N TYR A 584 17.06 9.66 25.91
CA TYR A 584 16.11 8.71 25.31
C TYR A 584 14.66 9.20 25.35
N ILE A 585 14.32 10.19 26.18
CA ILE A 585 12.94 10.67 26.34
C ILE A 585 12.29 11.08 25.02
N PRO A 586 12.94 11.88 24.13
CA PRO A 586 12.32 12.24 22.87
C PRO A 586 11.98 11.04 21.98
N GLU A 587 12.81 9.99 22.00
CA GLU A 587 12.59 8.77 21.22
C GLU A 587 11.49 7.90 21.83
N ILE A 588 11.43 7.80 23.16
CA ILE A 588 10.38 7.07 23.87
C ILE A 588 9.02 7.73 23.64
N LEU A 589 8.94 9.06 23.74
CA LEU A 589 7.72 9.81 23.44
C LEU A 589 7.27 9.59 21.98
N LEU A 590 8.20 9.54 21.04
CA LEU A 590 7.91 9.26 19.63
C LEU A 590 7.35 7.84 19.42
N ARG A 591 7.86 6.84 20.15
CA ARG A 591 7.28 5.48 20.19
C ARG A 591 5.90 5.47 20.81
N GLN A 592 5.70 6.16 21.93
CA GLN A 592 4.39 6.27 22.57
C GLN A 592 3.36 6.91 21.64
N ALA A 593 3.73 7.99 20.93
CA ALA A 593 2.88 8.62 19.92
C ALA A 593 2.51 7.64 18.79
N TRP A 594 3.48 6.86 18.30
CA TRP A 594 3.22 5.81 17.32
C TRP A 594 2.26 4.73 17.84
N ILE A 595 2.44 4.24 19.08
CA ILE A 595 1.53 3.25 19.69
C ILE A 595 0.12 3.84 19.89
N TYR A 596 0.00 5.09 20.35
CA TYR A 596 -1.31 5.75 20.47
C TYR A 596 -2.05 5.79 19.12
N ARG A 597 -1.32 6.02 18.02
CA ARG A 597 -1.88 5.94 16.67
C ARG A 597 -2.30 4.53 16.29
N GLN A 598 -1.53 3.48 16.64
CA GLN A 598 -1.95 2.09 16.44
C GLN A 598 -3.23 1.72 17.22
N LEU A 599 -3.45 2.35 18.38
CA LEU A 599 -4.65 2.19 19.21
C LEU A 599 -5.83 3.09 18.77
N GLY A 600 -5.70 3.86 17.68
CA GLY A 600 -6.73 4.80 17.23
C GLY A 600 -6.90 6.04 18.12
N GLN A 601 -5.97 6.32 19.04
CA GLN A 601 -5.98 7.48 19.94
C GLN A 601 -5.25 8.68 19.29
N THR A 602 -5.77 9.17 18.17
CA THR A 602 -5.08 10.18 17.34
C THR A 602 -4.77 11.48 18.09
N GLU A 603 -5.72 12.02 18.85
CA GLU A 603 -5.51 13.27 19.60
C GLU A 603 -4.36 13.12 20.60
N ARG A 604 -4.28 11.97 21.26
CA ARG A 604 -3.20 11.66 22.20
C ARG A 604 -1.87 11.50 21.48
N ALA A 605 -1.85 10.84 20.32
CA ALA A 605 -0.66 10.74 19.47
C ALA A 605 -0.15 12.12 19.01
N ILE A 606 -1.06 13.04 18.66
CA ILE A 606 -0.72 14.43 18.30
C ILE A 606 -0.12 15.16 19.50
N SER A 607 -0.80 15.10 20.66
CA SER A 607 -0.30 15.71 21.91
C SER A 607 1.09 15.21 22.27
N THR A 608 1.30 13.89 22.26
CA THR A 608 2.60 13.29 22.59
C THR A 608 3.67 13.68 21.58
N ASN A 609 3.34 13.87 20.29
CA ASN A 609 4.31 14.40 19.32
C ASN A 609 4.67 15.86 19.58
N PHE A 610 3.77 16.70 20.11
CA PHE A 610 4.15 18.03 20.59
C PHE A 610 5.08 17.96 21.82
N ASP A 611 4.89 16.98 22.69
CA ASP A 611 5.81 16.70 23.80
C ASP A 611 7.20 16.31 23.29
N VAL A 612 7.29 15.53 22.20
CA VAL A 612 8.57 15.24 21.51
C VAL A 612 9.26 16.52 21.05
N LEU A 613 8.53 17.46 20.43
CA LEU A 613 9.10 18.73 19.98
C LEU A 613 9.63 19.58 21.14
N THR A 614 8.93 19.55 22.27
CA THR A 614 9.37 20.22 23.50
C THR A 614 10.61 19.55 24.09
N ALA A 615 10.59 18.22 24.23
CA ALA A 615 11.70 17.45 24.78
C ALA A 615 12.96 17.51 23.92
N THR A 616 12.84 17.44 22.58
CA THR A 616 13.97 17.61 21.66
C THR A 616 14.61 18.98 21.80
N THR A 617 13.82 20.04 22.01
CA THR A 617 14.34 21.40 22.20
C THR A 617 15.14 21.53 23.49
N GLN A 618 14.72 20.88 24.57
CA GLN A 618 15.45 20.84 25.85
C GLN A 618 16.80 20.10 25.74
N GLN A 619 16.93 19.19 24.77
CA GLN A 619 18.11 18.33 24.57
C GLN A 619 19.16 18.90 23.58
N LYS A 620 18.87 20.00 22.87
CA LYS A 620 19.69 20.54 21.76
C LYS A 620 21.14 20.96 22.10
N ILE A 621 21.56 20.82 23.36
CA ILE A 621 22.87 21.27 23.85
C ILE A 621 24.02 20.32 23.44
N THR A 622 23.75 19.05 23.11
CA THR A 622 24.82 18.02 22.93
C THR A 622 24.83 17.23 21.61
N ASN A 623 23.69 17.01 20.92
CA ASN A 623 23.63 16.27 19.65
C ASN A 623 22.56 16.83 18.70
N LEU A 624 22.90 17.93 18.01
CA LEU A 624 21.95 18.70 17.19
C LEU A 624 21.34 17.87 16.05
N THR A 625 22.12 16.99 15.40
CA THR A 625 21.66 16.19 14.25
C THR A 625 20.58 15.17 14.65
N ARG A 626 20.81 14.37 15.70
CA ARG A 626 19.84 13.35 16.16
C ARG A 626 18.50 13.98 16.55
N PHE A 627 18.53 15.04 17.36
CA PHE A 627 17.30 15.66 17.86
C PHE A 627 16.56 16.47 16.78
N ASN A 628 17.26 17.04 15.79
CA ASN A 628 16.61 17.62 14.61
C ASN A 628 15.87 16.57 13.78
N ARG A 629 16.45 15.37 13.60
CA ARG A 629 15.77 14.24 12.93
C ARG A 629 14.54 13.78 13.69
N ILE A 630 14.62 13.66 15.03
CA ILE A 630 13.47 13.29 15.87
C ILE A 630 12.37 14.35 15.78
N ALA A 631 12.73 15.63 15.82
CA ALA A 631 11.78 16.71 15.65
C ALA A 631 11.12 16.66 14.26
N ASN A 632 11.89 16.46 13.19
CA ASN A 632 11.36 16.31 11.84
C ASN A 632 10.37 15.15 11.74
N LEU A 633 10.67 14.00 12.37
CA LEU A 633 9.74 12.88 12.40
C LEU A 633 8.45 13.23 13.15
N ALA A 634 8.54 13.84 14.33
CA ALA A 634 7.36 14.26 15.09
C ALA A 634 6.48 15.23 14.28
N TYR A 635 7.08 16.23 13.61
CA TYR A 635 6.34 17.13 12.72
C TYR A 635 5.63 16.40 11.59
N SER A 636 6.31 15.45 10.96
CA SER A 636 5.74 14.63 9.89
C SER A 636 4.60 13.72 10.39
N GLN A 637 4.77 13.10 11.56
CA GLN A 637 3.74 12.27 12.18
C GLN A 637 2.48 13.09 12.54
N ILE A 638 2.64 14.33 13.01
CA ILE A 638 1.50 15.22 13.25
C ILE A 638 0.77 15.51 11.93
N ALA A 639 1.50 15.84 10.85
CA ALA A 639 0.89 16.09 9.54
C ALA A 639 0.14 14.86 9.00
N ASN A 640 0.76 13.68 9.09
CA ASN A 640 0.14 12.41 8.71
C ASN A 640 -1.10 12.09 9.57
N ALA A 641 -1.08 12.39 10.87
CA ALA A 641 -2.23 12.16 11.76
C ALA A 641 -3.45 13.00 11.32
N TYR A 642 -3.26 14.30 11.08
CA TYR A 642 -4.34 15.14 10.54
C TYR A 642 -4.83 14.64 9.18
N TYR A 643 -3.93 14.24 8.28
CA TYR A 643 -4.31 13.71 6.97
C TYR A 643 -5.14 12.42 7.02
N GLU A 644 -4.73 11.46 7.86
CA GLU A 644 -5.28 10.11 7.84
C GLU A 644 -6.62 10.00 8.57
N THR A 645 -6.81 10.78 9.63
CA THR A 645 -8.05 10.76 10.42
C THR A 645 -8.95 11.95 10.14
N ALA A 646 -8.67 12.72 9.07
CA ALA A 646 -9.48 13.87 8.71
C ALA A 646 -10.92 13.47 8.35
N GLU A 647 -11.86 13.92 9.17
CA GLU A 647 -13.29 13.75 8.94
C GLU A 647 -13.91 15.00 8.33
N ARG A 648 -13.35 16.17 8.66
CA ARG A 648 -13.85 17.50 8.29
C ARG A 648 -12.83 18.27 7.44
N PRO A 649 -13.25 19.30 6.68
CA PRO A 649 -12.35 20.13 5.90
C PRO A 649 -11.26 20.81 6.74
N GLU A 650 -11.55 21.17 7.99
CA GLU A 650 -10.60 21.83 8.89
C GLU A 650 -9.40 20.92 9.22
N ASP A 651 -9.63 19.62 9.37
CA ASP A 651 -8.57 18.63 9.59
C ASP A 651 -7.63 18.55 8.37
N TYR A 652 -8.21 18.62 7.15
CA TYR A 652 -7.42 18.69 5.93
C TYR A 652 -6.67 20.01 5.81
N GLN A 653 -7.23 21.13 6.28
CA GLN A 653 -6.55 22.41 6.31
C GLN A 653 -5.29 22.35 7.20
N GLU A 654 -5.38 21.75 8.38
CA GLU A 654 -4.21 21.51 9.26
C GLU A 654 -3.14 20.65 8.56
N SER A 655 -3.55 19.62 7.85
CA SER A 655 -2.65 18.79 7.04
C SER A 655 -1.96 19.60 5.92
N ILE A 656 -2.73 20.41 5.17
CA ILE A 656 -2.24 21.28 4.09
C ILE A 656 -1.20 22.26 4.62
N ASP A 657 -1.47 22.92 5.74
CA ASP A 657 -0.58 23.91 6.32
C ASP A 657 0.72 23.27 6.80
N ARG A 658 0.64 22.08 7.41
CA ARG A 658 1.82 21.35 7.89
C ARG A 658 2.69 20.84 6.74
N PHE A 659 2.12 20.23 5.72
CA PHE A 659 2.89 19.78 4.55
C PHE A 659 3.50 20.96 3.79
N SER A 660 2.75 22.07 3.63
CA SER A 660 3.27 23.30 3.03
C SER A 660 4.46 23.86 3.80
N ASN A 661 4.39 23.85 5.14
CA ASN A 661 5.48 24.30 6.01
C ASN A 661 6.70 23.37 5.94
N MET A 662 6.50 22.07 5.80
CA MET A 662 7.61 21.12 5.61
C MET A 662 8.39 21.45 4.33
N LEU A 663 7.70 21.68 3.21
CA LEU A 663 8.32 21.99 1.90
C LEU A 663 9.11 23.31 1.88
N ARG A 664 8.88 24.24 2.83
CA ARG A 664 9.49 25.58 2.83
C ARG A 664 10.74 25.74 3.68
N GLY A 665 11.03 24.82 4.61
CA GLY A 665 12.03 25.12 5.65
C GLY A 665 12.67 23.95 6.38
N ARG A 666 12.51 22.70 5.92
CA ARG A 666 13.10 21.54 6.58
C ARG A 666 14.11 20.81 5.70
N GLN A 667 15.21 20.39 6.30
CA GLN A 667 16.22 19.51 5.69
C GLN A 667 15.80 18.04 5.83
N GLU A 668 16.33 17.18 4.95
CA GLU A 668 16.10 15.72 4.97
C GLU A 668 14.63 15.29 4.80
N ILE A 669 13.84 16.11 4.11
CA ILE A 669 12.49 15.78 3.68
C ILE A 669 12.52 15.12 2.30
N ASP A 670 11.62 14.16 2.11
CA ASP A 670 11.31 13.60 0.80
C ASP A 670 10.31 14.53 0.09
N HIS A 671 10.83 15.46 -0.71
CA HIS A 671 10.05 16.53 -1.34
C HIS A 671 8.88 15.96 -2.16
N THR A 672 9.15 14.92 -2.95
CA THR A 672 8.17 14.22 -3.80
C THR A 672 7.04 13.63 -2.96
N GLN A 673 7.36 12.92 -1.88
CA GLN A 673 6.35 12.27 -1.03
C GLN A 673 5.51 13.29 -0.24
N VAL A 674 6.14 14.34 0.30
CA VAL A 674 5.44 15.41 1.04
C VAL A 674 4.49 16.17 0.11
N GLU A 675 4.94 16.51 -1.08
CA GLU A 675 4.12 17.23 -2.05
C GLU A 675 2.96 16.37 -2.59
N LEU A 676 3.19 15.08 -2.82
CA LEU A 676 2.11 14.15 -3.19
C LEU A 676 1.02 14.10 -2.11
N LYS A 677 1.40 14.06 -0.83
CA LYS A 677 0.43 14.11 0.28
C LYS A 677 -0.24 15.48 0.40
N LEU A 678 0.44 16.58 0.09
CA LEU A 678 -0.16 17.91 -0.01
C LEU A 678 -1.23 17.94 -1.10
N LEU A 679 -0.91 17.48 -2.32
CA LEU A 679 -1.86 17.40 -3.44
C LEU A 679 -3.09 16.54 -3.07
N ARG A 680 -2.86 15.36 -2.48
CA ARG A 680 -3.94 14.50 -1.98
C ARG A 680 -4.79 15.19 -0.91
N SER A 681 -4.19 15.97 -0.01
CA SER A 681 -4.90 16.70 1.04
C SER A 681 -5.78 17.79 0.45
N LEU A 682 -5.25 18.59 -0.47
CA LEU A 682 -5.99 19.63 -1.21
C LEU A 682 -7.18 19.02 -1.96
N PHE A 683 -6.97 17.91 -2.65
CA PHE A 683 -8.05 17.23 -3.39
C PHE A 683 -9.11 16.59 -2.47
N LYS A 684 -8.71 15.95 -1.37
CA LYS A 684 -9.65 15.36 -0.40
C LYS A 684 -10.45 16.41 0.37
N SER A 685 -9.84 17.57 0.66
CA SER A 685 -10.50 18.73 1.26
C SER A 685 -11.74 19.14 0.45
N ASP A 686 -11.61 19.32 -0.88
CA ASP A 686 -12.76 19.68 -1.74
C ASP A 686 -13.89 18.65 -1.66
N ASN A 687 -13.57 17.35 -1.67
CA ASN A 687 -14.58 16.30 -1.56
C ASN A 687 -15.39 16.40 -0.25
N LYS A 688 -14.72 16.69 0.87
CA LYS A 688 -15.38 16.90 2.16
C LYS A 688 -16.18 18.19 2.19
N SER A 689 -15.64 19.29 1.66
CA SER A 689 -16.35 20.56 1.55
C SER A 689 -17.64 20.41 0.72
N ARG A 690 -17.61 19.70 -0.42
CA ARG A 690 -18.83 19.38 -1.19
C ARG A 690 -19.84 18.53 -0.45
N GLN A 691 -19.39 17.62 0.41
CA GLN A 691 -20.31 16.84 1.25
C GLN A 691 -20.98 17.72 2.30
N GLN A 692 -20.22 18.64 2.91
CA GLN A 692 -20.76 19.61 3.87
C GLN A 692 -21.71 20.61 3.20
N ILE A 693 -21.36 21.18 2.05
CA ILE A 693 -22.25 22.05 1.27
C ILE A 693 -23.57 21.33 0.98
N ARG A 694 -23.53 20.09 0.48
CA ARG A 694 -24.77 19.32 0.24
C ARG A 694 -25.59 19.04 1.50
N ARG A 695 -24.94 18.88 2.66
CA ARG A 695 -25.65 18.74 3.94
C ARG A 695 -26.33 20.05 4.31
N HIS A 696 -25.63 21.17 4.18
CA HIS A 696 -26.16 22.51 4.42
C HIS A 696 -27.31 22.87 3.48
N GLU A 697 -27.20 22.55 2.19
CA GLU A 697 -28.27 22.72 1.20
C GLU A 697 -29.51 21.89 1.56
N ARG A 698 -29.34 20.63 1.98
CA ARG A 698 -30.47 19.80 2.44
C ARG A 698 -31.12 20.36 3.70
N GLN A 699 -30.34 20.83 4.66
CA GLN A 699 -30.86 21.50 5.86
C GLN A 699 -31.69 22.73 5.48
N LEU A 700 -31.24 23.48 4.48
CA LEU A 700 -31.92 24.65 3.98
C LEU A 700 -33.24 24.27 3.28
N ILE A 701 -33.24 23.24 2.42
CA ILE A 701 -34.45 22.71 1.77
C ILE A 701 -35.45 22.17 2.80
N GLU A 702 -35.00 21.39 3.79
CA GLU A 702 -35.87 20.84 4.84
C GLU A 702 -36.49 21.96 5.69
N ALA A 703 -35.70 22.99 6.03
CA ALA A 703 -36.20 24.17 6.74
C ALA A 703 -37.24 24.94 5.90
N GLU A 704 -36.99 25.13 4.60
CA GLU A 704 -37.91 25.80 3.68
C GLU A 704 -39.21 25.00 3.49
N LEU A 705 -39.15 23.69 3.30
CA LEU A 705 -40.31 22.81 3.19
C LEU A 705 -41.15 22.82 4.48
N LYS A 706 -40.50 22.78 5.65
CA LYS A 706 -41.19 22.85 6.94
C LYS A 706 -41.87 24.21 7.12
N GLN A 707 -41.20 25.29 6.73
CA GLN A 707 -41.79 26.63 6.76
C GLN A 707 -42.99 26.74 5.82
N GLN A 708 -42.90 26.21 4.60
CA GLN A 708 -44.00 26.21 3.64
C GLN A 708 -45.20 25.40 4.15
N ALA A 709 -44.96 24.24 4.78
CA ALA A 709 -46.02 23.43 5.38
C ALA A 709 -46.72 24.17 6.53
N GLU A 710 -45.97 24.84 7.42
CA GLU A 710 -46.54 25.63 8.52
C GLU A 710 -47.32 26.86 7.99
N LEU A 711 -46.83 27.53 6.94
CA LEU A 711 -47.53 28.64 6.28
C LEU A 711 -48.83 28.19 5.61
N LYS A 712 -48.82 27.02 4.97
CA LYS A 712 -50.01 26.44 4.36
C LYS A 712 -51.06 26.09 5.42
N GLN A 713 -50.66 25.51 6.55
CA GLN A 713 -51.56 25.26 7.68
C GLN A 713 -52.18 26.55 8.25
N LEU A 714 -51.41 27.65 8.31
CA LEU A 714 -51.94 28.95 8.75
C LEU A 714 -52.96 29.50 7.74
N ALA A 715 -52.65 29.43 6.45
CA ALA A 715 -53.56 29.87 5.39
C ALA A 715 -54.88 29.07 5.38
N ASP A 716 -54.80 27.76 5.61
CA ASP A 716 -55.97 26.88 5.72
C ASP A 716 -56.82 27.23 6.96
N LEU A 717 -56.20 27.60 8.08
CA LEU A 717 -56.89 28.05 9.30
C LEU A 717 -57.55 29.44 9.14
N GLU A 718 -56.86 30.39 8.50
CA GLU A 718 -57.41 31.73 8.22
C GLU A 718 -58.57 31.66 7.22
N LEU A 719 -58.50 30.77 6.23
CA LEU A 719 -59.60 30.50 5.31
C LEU A 719 -60.81 29.85 6.00
N ALA A 720 -60.58 28.98 6.98
CA ALA A 720 -61.64 28.40 7.80
C ALA A 720 -62.33 29.45 8.69
N GLU A 721 -61.58 30.37 9.29
CA GLU A 721 -62.11 31.51 10.07
C GLU A 721 -62.96 32.45 9.19
N GLN A 722 -62.49 32.80 7.99
CA GLN A 722 -63.26 33.62 7.04
C GLN A 722 -64.57 32.95 6.61
N LYS A 723 -64.55 31.63 6.38
CA LYS A 723 -65.77 30.86 6.06
C LYS A 723 -66.76 30.82 7.21
N LEU A 724 -66.28 30.78 8.45
CA LEU A 724 -67.12 30.83 9.65
C LEU A 724 -67.73 32.24 9.85
N ALA A 725 -66.97 33.30 9.58
CA ALA A 725 -67.41 34.69 9.71
C ALA A 725 -68.45 35.13 8.65
N LEU A 726 -68.56 34.39 7.53
CA LEU A 726 -69.54 34.62 6.47
C LEU A 726 -70.87 33.87 6.67
N GLN A 727 -71.01 33.07 7.73
CA GLN A 727 -72.30 32.48 8.13
C GLN A 727 -73.02 33.40 9.14
N GLU A 728 -73.94 34.24 8.65
CA GLU A 728 -74.90 34.93 9.52
C GLU A 728 -75.93 33.94 10.11
N PRO A 729 -76.45 34.19 11.33
CA PRO A 729 -77.38 33.28 12.00
C PRO A 729 -78.82 33.48 11.52
N SER A 730 -79.34 32.54 10.72
CA SER A 730 -80.78 32.45 10.44
C SER A 730 -81.46 31.39 11.31
N THR A 731 -82.08 31.87 12.39
CA THR A 731 -83.34 31.42 13.06
C THR A 731 -83.75 29.93 13.12
N SER A 732 -83.89 29.49 14.39
CA SER A 732 -84.88 28.56 15.00
C SER A 732 -84.98 27.08 14.59
N VAL A 733 -84.72 26.16 15.54
CA VAL A 733 -85.67 25.24 16.21
C VAL A 733 -84.89 24.21 17.08
N GLU A 734 -85.41 24.01 18.30
CA GLU A 734 -85.23 23.04 19.43
C GLU A 734 -84.39 21.72 19.36
N PRO A 735 -84.09 21.09 20.53
CA PRO A 735 -82.76 20.62 20.91
C PRO A 735 -82.57 19.10 20.81
N SER A 736 -81.35 18.68 20.50
CA SER A 736 -80.65 17.47 21.01
C SER A 736 -79.58 17.07 20.01
N VAL A 737 -78.33 17.40 20.30
CA VAL A 737 -77.09 16.66 19.96
C VAL A 737 -75.97 17.43 20.68
N GLU A 738 -75.11 16.72 21.42
CA GLU A 738 -73.87 17.25 21.97
C GLU A 738 -73.05 17.88 20.83
N VAL A 739 -73.00 19.21 20.80
CA VAL A 739 -72.07 19.95 19.96
C VAL A 739 -70.79 20.11 20.77
N ASP A 740 -69.78 19.31 20.45
CA ASP A 740 -68.41 19.61 20.85
C ASP A 740 -68.03 20.99 20.28
N ASP A 741 -67.88 21.94 21.19
CA ASP A 741 -67.43 23.31 20.95
C ASP A 741 -66.12 23.34 20.16
N VAL A 742 -66.18 23.76 18.89
CA VAL A 742 -65.03 24.36 18.19
C VAL A 742 -65.35 25.83 17.96
N LEU A 743 -65.40 26.61 19.04
CA LEU A 743 -65.12 28.05 18.95
C LEU A 743 -63.63 28.20 18.61
N LEU A 744 -63.33 28.53 17.35
CA LEU A 744 -62.00 29.02 16.96
C LEU A 744 -61.80 30.40 17.61
N ASP A 745 -61.07 30.41 18.73
CA ASP A 745 -60.68 31.64 19.44
C ASP A 745 -59.73 32.48 18.57
N SER A 746 -60.15 33.70 18.21
CA SER A 746 -59.37 34.66 17.44
C SER A 746 -58.03 35.01 18.12
N ASP A 747 -57.98 34.94 19.47
CA ASP A 747 -56.74 35.09 20.22
C ASP A 747 -55.78 33.90 20.03
N ALA A 748 -56.29 32.68 19.84
CA ALA A 748 -55.48 31.52 19.53
C ALA A 748 -54.85 31.61 18.13
N ILE A 749 -55.59 32.14 17.14
CA ILE A 749 -55.08 32.40 15.79
C ILE A 749 -54.02 33.50 15.81
N ARG A 750 -54.25 34.59 16.56
CA ARG A 750 -53.28 35.67 16.76
C ARG A 750 -52.00 35.18 17.43
N ARG A 751 -52.09 34.36 18.49
CA ARG A 751 -50.92 33.75 19.16
C ARG A 751 -50.15 32.82 18.21
N LYS A 752 -50.84 32.04 17.37
CA LYS A 752 -50.21 31.22 16.32
C LYS A 752 -49.50 32.09 15.28
N ARG A 753 -50.11 33.19 14.83
CA ARG A 753 -49.51 34.14 13.89
C ARG A 753 -48.22 34.77 14.45
N ASP A 754 -48.24 35.21 15.71
CA ASP A 754 -47.06 35.78 16.38
C ASP A 754 -45.95 34.74 16.63
N ALA A 755 -46.32 33.48 16.90
CA ALA A 755 -45.37 32.38 17.02
C ALA A 755 -44.71 32.04 15.67
N ILE A 756 -45.48 32.04 14.58
CA ILE A 756 -44.98 31.83 13.22
C ILE A 756 -44.09 33.00 12.79
N GLY A 757 -44.45 34.24 13.11
CA GLY A 757 -43.62 35.43 12.88
C GLY A 757 -42.26 35.36 13.57
N ARG A 758 -42.23 34.94 14.84
CA ARG A 758 -40.96 34.73 15.59
C ARG A 758 -40.13 33.58 15.02
N LYS A 759 -40.75 32.46 14.65
CA LYS A 759 -40.08 31.36 13.97
C LYS A 759 -39.51 31.77 12.61
N ARG A 760 -40.20 32.61 11.84
CA ARG A 760 -39.75 33.13 10.55
C ARG A 760 -38.43 33.90 10.68
N ILE A 761 -38.34 34.77 11.67
CA ILE A 761 -37.10 35.54 11.96
C ILE A 761 -35.96 34.58 12.33
N PHE A 762 -36.24 33.56 13.16
CA PHE A 762 -35.25 32.54 13.50
C PHE A 762 -34.77 31.74 12.29
N ILE A 763 -35.68 31.25 11.44
CA ILE A 763 -35.34 30.52 10.20
C ILE A 763 -34.53 31.41 9.25
N GLU A 764 -34.88 32.68 9.11
CA GLU A 764 -34.13 33.60 8.24
C GLU A 764 -32.71 33.87 8.77
N SER A 765 -32.55 33.96 10.09
CA SER A 765 -31.22 34.08 10.71
C SER A 765 -30.37 32.82 10.50
N GLU A 766 -30.98 31.64 10.62
CA GLU A 766 -30.33 30.36 10.41
C GLU A 766 -29.97 30.14 8.93
N ARG A 767 -30.86 30.56 8.01
CA ARG A 767 -30.59 30.58 6.57
C ARG A 767 -29.38 31.45 6.24
N LYS A 768 -29.29 32.65 6.82
CA LYS A 768 -28.12 33.54 6.63
C LYS A 768 -26.84 32.91 7.17
N ARG A 769 -26.89 32.24 8.33
CA ARG A 769 -25.75 31.51 8.90
C ARG A 769 -25.28 30.40 7.95
N ILE A 770 -26.19 29.53 7.51
CA ILE A 770 -25.89 28.40 6.62
C ILE A 770 -25.34 28.88 5.27
N LEU A 771 -25.94 29.92 4.66
CA LEU A 771 -25.42 30.51 3.42
C LEU A 771 -24.03 31.12 3.60
N GLY A 772 -23.76 31.72 4.76
CA GLY A 772 -22.42 32.21 5.12
C GLY A 772 -21.40 31.07 5.21
N GLU A 773 -21.76 29.94 5.82
CA GLU A 773 -20.91 28.74 5.90
C GLU A 773 -20.63 28.15 4.52
N ILE A 774 -21.63 28.07 3.64
CA ILE A 774 -21.46 27.65 2.24
C ILE A 774 -20.49 28.58 1.51
N ALA A 775 -20.64 29.90 1.66
CA ALA A 775 -19.77 30.87 1.01
C ALA A 775 -18.30 30.77 1.47
N ILE A 776 -18.05 30.52 2.77
CA ILE A 776 -16.71 30.27 3.30
C ILE A 776 -16.13 28.99 2.68
N LEU A 777 -16.91 27.90 2.65
CA LEU A 777 -16.48 26.64 2.06
C LEU A 777 -16.14 26.80 0.57
N ASP A 778 -16.96 27.52 -0.21
CA ASP A 778 -16.70 27.76 -1.63
C ASP A 778 -15.46 28.62 -1.88
N LYS A 779 -15.23 29.64 -1.05
CA LYS A 779 -14.00 30.43 -1.10
C LYS A 779 -12.77 29.56 -0.86
N THR A 780 -12.77 28.78 0.22
CA THR A 780 -11.67 27.87 0.57
C THR A 780 -11.43 26.84 -0.54
N ARG A 781 -12.49 26.31 -1.16
CA ARG A 781 -12.38 25.38 -2.30
C ARG A 781 -11.66 26.04 -3.48
N SER A 782 -12.00 27.27 -3.83
CA SER A 782 -11.34 27.99 -4.94
C SER A 782 -9.84 28.22 -4.68
N GLU A 783 -9.49 28.59 -3.44
CA GLU A 783 -8.10 28.73 -3.01
C GLU A 783 -7.35 27.39 -3.09
N HIS A 784 -7.97 26.30 -2.64
CA HIS A 784 -7.41 24.95 -2.69
C HIS A 784 -7.20 24.46 -4.14
N TRP A 785 -8.13 24.73 -5.06
CA TRP A 785 -7.97 24.40 -6.47
C TRP A 785 -6.82 25.17 -7.12
N THR A 786 -6.67 26.45 -6.79
CA THR A 786 -5.56 27.28 -7.25
C THR A 786 -4.21 26.73 -6.76
N ALA A 787 -4.13 26.36 -5.48
CA ALA A 787 -2.94 25.73 -4.90
C ALA A 787 -2.66 24.37 -5.53
N LEU A 788 -3.69 23.54 -5.76
CA LEU A 788 -3.56 22.21 -6.36
C LEU A 788 -3.00 22.30 -7.79
N SER A 789 -3.57 23.17 -8.63
CA SER A 789 -3.07 23.43 -9.99
C SER A 789 -1.60 23.85 -9.98
N LYS A 790 -1.24 24.82 -9.12
CA LYS A 790 0.13 25.31 -9.00
C LYS A 790 1.13 24.23 -8.58
N HIS A 791 0.83 23.46 -7.53
CA HIS A 791 1.71 22.41 -7.04
C HIS A 791 1.82 21.23 -8.02
N ALA A 792 0.73 20.86 -8.69
CA ALA A 792 0.75 19.79 -9.68
C ALA A 792 1.61 20.17 -10.89
N THR A 793 1.49 21.39 -11.41
CA THR A 793 2.35 21.88 -12.50
C THR A 793 3.82 21.86 -12.10
N ALA A 794 4.15 22.40 -10.91
CA ALA A 794 5.53 22.45 -10.44
C ALA A 794 6.14 21.04 -10.23
N PHE A 795 5.33 20.07 -9.81
CA PHE A 795 5.75 18.67 -9.68
C PHE A 795 6.08 18.05 -11.04
N ILE A 796 5.22 18.24 -12.03
CA ILE A 796 5.40 17.71 -13.38
C ILE A 796 6.63 18.32 -14.06
N GLU A 797 6.82 19.64 -13.95
CA GLU A 797 7.98 20.35 -14.51
C GLU A 797 9.30 19.82 -13.95
N ARG A 798 9.38 19.62 -12.62
CA ARG A 798 10.58 19.04 -11.99
C ARG A 798 10.84 17.59 -12.44
N SER A 799 9.77 16.80 -12.59
CA SER A 799 9.89 15.40 -12.99
C SER A 799 10.33 15.24 -14.45
N ALA A 800 10.09 16.25 -15.30
CA ALA A 800 10.52 16.27 -16.69
C ALA A 800 12.04 16.50 -16.84
N ASP A 801 12.66 17.26 -15.92
CA ASP A 801 14.09 17.61 -15.98
C ASP A 801 15.01 16.57 -15.32
N ASP A 802 14.52 15.80 -14.34
CA ASP A 802 15.38 15.01 -13.43
C ASP A 802 15.21 13.48 -13.56
N GLN A 803 14.40 13.00 -14.52
CA GLN A 803 14.02 11.57 -14.69
C GLN A 803 13.60 10.86 -13.38
N SER A 804 13.23 11.60 -12.35
CA SER A 804 13.00 11.07 -11.01
C SER A 804 11.51 10.77 -10.79
N ASP A 805 11.25 9.55 -10.31
CA ASP A 805 9.98 9.01 -9.82
C ASP A 805 8.71 9.30 -10.66
N LEU A 806 8.78 9.03 -11.96
CA LEU A 806 7.67 9.11 -12.93
C LEU A 806 6.41 8.29 -12.53
N ARG A 807 6.50 7.45 -11.48
CA ARG A 807 5.45 6.58 -10.95
C ARG A 807 4.14 7.31 -10.64
N TYR A 808 4.22 8.51 -10.07
CA TYR A 808 3.05 9.28 -9.64
C TYR A 808 2.57 10.32 -10.67
N ASP A 809 3.26 10.45 -11.81
CA ASP A 809 2.95 11.49 -12.79
C ASP A 809 1.51 11.38 -13.30
N GLY A 810 0.98 10.16 -13.49
CA GLY A 810 -0.43 9.95 -13.84
C GLY A 810 -1.40 10.51 -12.78
N GLU A 811 -1.18 10.22 -11.49
CA GLU A 811 -2.02 10.72 -10.39
C GLU A 811 -1.93 12.25 -10.27
N VAL A 812 -0.73 12.82 -10.38
CA VAL A 812 -0.52 14.27 -10.31
C VAL A 812 -1.18 14.98 -11.49
N ARG A 813 -1.07 14.43 -12.71
CA ARG A 813 -1.80 14.91 -13.89
C ARG A 813 -3.31 14.86 -13.71
N TYR A 814 -3.85 13.81 -13.06
CA TYR A 814 -5.27 13.77 -12.71
C TYR A 814 -5.67 14.94 -11.82
N TYR A 815 -4.87 15.25 -10.79
CA TYR A 815 -5.13 16.41 -9.93
C TYR A 815 -5.05 17.72 -10.69
N GLN A 816 -4.09 17.87 -11.61
CA GLN A 816 -3.96 19.04 -12.48
C GLN A 816 -5.20 19.24 -13.35
N VAL A 817 -5.64 18.19 -14.06
CA VAL A 817 -6.85 18.20 -14.90
C VAL A 817 -8.08 18.62 -14.09
N MET A 818 -8.24 18.04 -12.90
CA MET A 818 -9.38 18.36 -12.03
C MET A 818 -9.34 19.80 -11.51
N ALA A 819 -8.15 20.31 -11.17
CA ALA A 819 -7.96 21.68 -10.72
C ALA A 819 -8.23 22.70 -11.82
N ASP A 820 -7.62 22.51 -13.00
CA ASP A 820 -7.79 23.43 -14.12
C ASP A 820 -9.23 23.44 -14.63
N LYS A 821 -9.93 22.30 -14.57
CA LYS A 821 -11.37 22.25 -14.81
C LYS A 821 -12.17 23.05 -13.78
N ALA A 822 -11.89 22.89 -12.49
CA ALA A 822 -12.57 23.66 -11.43
C ALA A 822 -12.30 25.17 -11.54
N LEU A 823 -11.17 25.55 -12.13
CA LEU A 823 -10.77 26.94 -12.41
C LEU A 823 -11.20 27.44 -13.80
N ALA A 824 -12.02 26.68 -14.53
CA ALA A 824 -12.52 27.03 -15.87
C ALA A 824 -11.42 27.29 -16.93
N LYS A 825 -10.31 26.55 -16.87
CA LYS A 825 -9.20 26.60 -17.84
C LYS A 825 -9.34 25.51 -18.92
N GLU A 826 -10.33 25.65 -19.78
CA GLU A 826 -10.75 24.59 -20.71
C GLU A 826 -9.65 24.14 -21.70
N GLU A 827 -8.83 25.06 -22.19
CA GLU A 827 -7.73 24.73 -23.13
C GLU A 827 -6.65 23.86 -22.48
N HIS A 828 -6.31 24.16 -21.23
CA HIS A 828 -5.36 23.37 -20.44
C HIS A 828 -5.90 21.96 -20.18
N VAL A 829 -7.17 21.86 -19.79
CA VAL A 829 -7.85 20.56 -19.59
C VAL A 829 -7.80 19.72 -20.85
N ARG A 830 -8.12 20.30 -22.02
CA ARG A 830 -8.06 19.60 -23.31
C ARG A 830 -6.65 19.06 -23.58
N HIS A 831 -5.63 19.93 -23.46
CA HIS A 831 -4.25 19.54 -23.67
C HIS A 831 -3.80 18.41 -22.73
N HIS A 832 -4.11 18.50 -21.44
CA HIS A 832 -3.71 17.49 -20.46
C HIS A 832 -4.41 16.15 -20.67
N VAL A 833 -5.69 16.16 -21.07
CA VAL A 833 -6.42 14.94 -21.43
C VAL A 833 -5.84 14.31 -22.70
N GLU A 834 -5.47 15.09 -23.71
CA GLU A 834 -4.80 14.59 -24.93
C GLU A 834 -3.48 13.89 -24.60
N VAL A 835 -2.66 14.51 -23.73
CA VAL A 835 -1.40 13.90 -23.26
C VAL A 835 -1.68 12.58 -22.54
N LEU A 836 -2.66 12.55 -21.63
CA LEU A 836 -3.00 11.32 -20.90
C LEU A 836 -3.51 10.21 -21.81
N LEU A 837 -4.28 10.53 -22.86
CA LEU A 837 -4.84 9.54 -23.78
C LEU A 837 -3.81 8.99 -24.78
N ASN A 838 -2.71 9.71 -25.03
CA ASN A 838 -1.66 9.27 -25.94
C ASN A 838 -0.69 8.26 -25.26
N ASP A 839 -0.86 6.97 -25.53
CA ASP A 839 -0.08 5.87 -24.92
C ASP A 839 1.43 5.93 -25.26
N GLU A 840 1.80 6.56 -26.38
CA GLU A 840 3.21 6.73 -26.78
C GLU A 840 3.97 7.72 -25.90
N SER A 841 3.24 8.62 -25.21
CA SER A 841 3.84 9.59 -24.29
C SER A 841 4.20 9.00 -22.93
N THR A 842 3.72 7.79 -22.62
CA THR A 842 3.96 7.14 -21.33
C THR A 842 5.12 6.13 -21.42
N PRO A 843 6.11 6.22 -20.51
CA PRO A 843 7.15 5.19 -20.37
C PRO A 843 6.53 3.80 -20.20
N GLU A 844 7.09 2.79 -20.84
CA GLU A 844 6.53 1.43 -20.87
C GLU A 844 6.32 0.85 -19.47
N GLU A 845 7.23 1.15 -18.55
CA GLU A 845 7.22 0.73 -17.15
C GLU A 845 6.05 1.32 -16.35
N LEU A 846 5.42 2.40 -16.87
CA LEU A 846 4.38 3.17 -16.19
C LEU A 846 3.04 3.17 -16.89
N ARG A 847 2.96 2.59 -18.10
CA ARG A 847 1.71 2.50 -18.87
C ARG A 847 0.58 1.92 -18.05
N GLN A 848 0.84 0.90 -17.23
CA GLN A 848 -0.18 0.27 -16.38
C GLN A 848 -0.66 1.18 -15.25
N ALA A 849 0.25 1.94 -14.62
CA ALA A 849 -0.10 2.89 -13.57
C ALA A 849 -0.94 4.04 -14.14
N TRP A 850 -0.52 4.61 -15.27
CA TRP A 850 -1.25 5.67 -15.98
C TRP A 850 -2.56 5.19 -16.58
N PHE A 851 -2.64 3.92 -16.99
CA PHE A 851 -3.86 3.33 -17.51
C PHE A 851 -5.01 3.41 -16.49
N THR A 852 -4.74 3.11 -15.21
CA THR A 852 -5.75 3.26 -14.15
C THR A 852 -6.23 4.70 -14.05
N THR A 853 -5.31 5.67 -14.14
CA THR A 853 -5.66 7.10 -14.13
C THR A 853 -6.46 7.53 -15.35
N ARG A 854 -6.08 7.06 -16.55
CA ARG A 854 -6.85 7.28 -17.79
C ARG A 854 -8.28 6.81 -17.65
N VAL A 855 -8.48 5.60 -17.11
CA VAL A 855 -9.83 5.06 -16.88
C VAL A 855 -10.64 5.95 -15.95
N ARG A 856 -10.04 6.45 -14.88
CA ARG A 856 -10.70 7.38 -13.97
C ARG A 856 -11.08 8.70 -14.63
N VAL A 857 -10.17 9.31 -15.41
CA VAL A 857 -10.44 10.56 -16.15
C VAL A 857 -11.60 10.37 -17.12
N VAL A 858 -11.59 9.28 -17.89
CA VAL A 858 -12.66 8.99 -18.86
C VAL A 858 -14.02 8.85 -18.17
N ILE A 859 -14.07 8.17 -17.01
CA ILE A 859 -15.30 8.07 -16.20
C ILE A 859 -15.76 9.46 -15.72
N ASP A 860 -14.85 10.30 -15.24
CA ASP A 860 -15.19 11.64 -14.74
C ASP A 860 -15.65 12.59 -15.87
N VAL A 861 -15.10 12.46 -17.08
CA VAL A 861 -15.59 13.16 -18.28
C VAL A 861 -17.00 12.69 -18.64
N ALA A 862 -17.24 11.39 -18.65
CA ALA A 862 -18.57 10.83 -18.92
C ALA A 862 -19.62 11.30 -17.89
N ASN A 863 -19.26 11.30 -16.60
CA ASN A 863 -20.11 11.81 -15.53
C ASN A 863 -20.43 13.30 -15.69
N LEU A 864 -19.49 14.11 -16.20
CA LEU A 864 -19.71 15.52 -16.47
C LEU A 864 -20.75 15.71 -17.59
N LEU A 865 -20.52 15.06 -18.73
CA LEU A 865 -21.42 15.15 -19.88
C LEU A 865 -22.85 14.73 -19.50
N PHE A 866 -22.96 13.66 -18.71
CA PHE A 866 -24.23 13.24 -18.14
C PHE A 866 -24.86 14.32 -17.24
N SER A 867 -24.08 14.89 -16.33
CA SER A 867 -24.58 15.91 -15.39
C SER A 867 -25.02 17.20 -16.09
N GLU A 868 -24.30 17.64 -17.12
CA GLU A 868 -24.69 18.80 -17.93
C GLU A 868 -25.98 18.54 -18.70
N ALA A 869 -26.12 17.35 -19.27
CA ALA A 869 -27.36 16.95 -19.92
C ALA A 869 -28.55 16.97 -18.95
N VAL A 870 -28.38 16.41 -17.73
CA VAL A 870 -29.42 16.42 -16.70
C VAL A 870 -29.79 17.84 -16.26
N LYS A 871 -28.81 18.75 -16.12
CA LYS A 871 -29.09 20.16 -15.79
C LYS A 871 -29.90 20.84 -16.88
N ALA A 872 -29.48 20.70 -18.14
CA ALA A 872 -30.21 21.26 -19.27
C ALA A 872 -31.65 20.72 -19.34
N GLU A 873 -31.86 19.44 -19.04
CA GLU A 873 -33.20 18.84 -18.94
C GLU A 873 -34.06 19.49 -17.84
N ILE A 874 -33.47 19.72 -16.65
CA ILE A 874 -34.16 20.37 -15.53
C ILE A 874 -34.52 21.82 -15.88
N ASP A 875 -33.58 22.55 -16.48
CA ASP A 875 -33.78 23.94 -16.88
C ASP A 875 -34.86 24.06 -17.97
N ASP A 876 -34.87 23.15 -18.94
CA ASP A 876 -35.86 23.11 -20.01
C ASP A 876 -37.27 22.75 -19.49
N ARG A 877 -37.37 21.78 -18.56
CA ARG A 877 -38.64 21.45 -17.86
C ARG A 877 -39.15 22.58 -16.96
N ALA A 878 -38.25 23.39 -16.38
CA ALA A 878 -38.64 24.57 -15.61
C ALA A 878 -39.22 25.68 -16.50
N LEU A 879 -38.75 25.78 -17.74
CA LEU A 879 -39.26 26.71 -18.75
C LEU A 879 -40.53 26.19 -19.45
N GLN A 880 -40.72 24.88 -19.55
CA GLN A 880 -41.89 24.23 -20.13
C GLN A 880 -42.46 23.15 -19.19
N PRO A 881 -43.45 23.49 -18.33
CA PRO A 881 -43.99 22.55 -17.33
C PRO A 881 -44.79 21.36 -17.90
N ASN A 882 -45.05 21.32 -19.21
CA ASN A 882 -45.58 20.18 -19.97
C ASN A 882 -44.77 20.02 -21.27
N PRO A 883 -43.53 19.50 -21.21
CA PRO A 883 -42.76 19.22 -22.41
C PRO A 883 -43.42 18.07 -23.18
N ASP A 884 -43.40 18.14 -24.52
CA ASP A 884 -43.80 17.01 -25.36
C ASP A 884 -42.92 15.80 -25.02
N PRO A 885 -43.48 14.66 -24.56
CA PRO A 885 -42.71 13.46 -24.24
C PRO A 885 -41.99 12.86 -25.46
N ALA A 886 -42.34 13.26 -26.68
CA ALA A 886 -41.66 12.87 -27.92
C ALA A 886 -40.51 13.82 -28.32
N ALA A 887 -40.30 14.94 -27.62
CA ALA A 887 -39.24 15.88 -27.95
C ALA A 887 -37.85 15.28 -27.63
N PRO A 888 -36.87 15.43 -28.54
CA PRO A 888 -35.50 14.96 -28.28
C PRO A 888 -34.87 15.72 -27.11
N HIS A 889 -34.12 15.00 -26.28
CA HIS A 889 -33.43 15.57 -25.13
C HIS A 889 -32.52 16.76 -25.53
N ALA A 890 -32.57 17.86 -24.76
CA ALA A 890 -31.89 19.13 -25.07
C ALA A 890 -30.38 18.99 -25.38
N LEU A 891 -29.68 18.10 -24.66
CA LEU A 891 -28.28 17.73 -24.93
C LEU A 891 -28.10 16.24 -25.25
N ALA A 892 -28.82 15.72 -26.24
CA ALA A 892 -28.73 14.31 -26.63
C ALA A 892 -27.31 13.86 -27.04
N GLU A 893 -26.51 14.75 -27.64
CA GLU A 893 -25.12 14.46 -28.02
C GLU A 893 -24.21 14.21 -26.81
N HIS A 894 -24.42 14.95 -25.71
CA HIS A 894 -23.66 14.75 -24.47
C HIS A 894 -23.95 13.37 -23.88
N LEU A 895 -25.21 12.92 -23.89
CA LEU A 895 -25.60 11.58 -23.42
C LEU A 895 -24.99 10.47 -24.30
N ARG A 896 -24.99 10.64 -25.63
CA ARG A 896 -24.34 9.68 -26.55
C ARG A 896 -22.83 9.60 -26.34
N ALA A 897 -22.17 10.75 -26.18
CA ALA A 897 -20.75 10.81 -25.86
C ALA A 897 -20.44 10.15 -24.50
N ALA A 898 -21.26 10.41 -23.47
CA ALA A 898 -21.12 9.76 -22.16
C ALA A 898 -21.23 8.23 -22.27
N ILE A 899 -22.20 7.70 -23.03
CA ILE A 899 -22.32 6.25 -23.28
C ILE A 899 -21.03 5.68 -23.87
N ASN A 900 -20.45 6.32 -24.90
CA ASN A 900 -19.22 5.84 -25.54
C ASN A 900 -18.05 5.79 -24.54
N TYR A 901 -17.90 6.82 -23.70
CA TYR A 901 -16.87 6.84 -22.67
C TYR A 901 -17.10 5.79 -21.57
N TYR A 902 -18.34 5.58 -21.12
CA TYR A 902 -18.64 4.50 -20.17
C TYR A 902 -18.38 3.12 -20.77
N GLN A 903 -18.70 2.90 -22.05
CA GLN A 903 -18.39 1.64 -22.75
C GLN A 903 -16.88 1.42 -22.87
N TRP A 904 -16.12 2.48 -23.19
CA TRP A 904 -14.67 2.41 -23.17
C TRP A 904 -14.18 2.04 -21.75
N ALA A 905 -14.68 2.69 -20.70
CA ALA A 905 -14.29 2.38 -19.32
C ALA A 905 -14.66 0.93 -18.93
N LEU A 906 -15.79 0.40 -19.39
CA LEU A 906 -16.20 -1.00 -19.16
C LEU A 906 -15.22 -2.03 -19.73
N ASN A 907 -14.56 -1.73 -20.85
CA ASN A 907 -13.57 -2.64 -21.43
C ASN A 907 -12.27 -2.67 -20.61
N HIS A 908 -12.01 -1.62 -19.83
CA HIS A 908 -10.72 -1.38 -19.19
C HIS A 908 -10.75 -1.53 -17.64
N ASP A 909 -11.88 -1.29 -16.97
CA ASP A 909 -12.07 -1.54 -15.52
C ASP A 909 -12.93 -2.79 -15.26
N GLN A 910 -12.27 -3.91 -14.95
CA GLN A 910 -12.92 -5.20 -14.73
C GLN A 910 -13.38 -5.44 -13.28
N ALA A 911 -13.32 -4.43 -12.40
CA ALA A 911 -13.81 -4.57 -11.03
C ALA A 911 -15.34 -4.80 -11.03
N TYR A 912 -15.80 -5.81 -10.29
CA TYR A 912 -17.22 -6.21 -10.25
C TYR A 912 -18.17 -5.04 -9.92
N ARG A 913 -17.80 -4.21 -8.95
CA ARG A 913 -18.57 -3.00 -8.60
C ARG A 913 -18.62 -2.00 -9.77
N SER A 914 -17.48 -1.70 -10.38
CA SER A 914 -17.40 -0.76 -11.50
C SER A 914 -18.21 -1.24 -12.69
N GLN A 915 -18.14 -2.52 -13.02
CA GLN A 915 -18.92 -3.14 -14.10
C GLN A 915 -20.44 -2.95 -13.94
N ILE A 916 -20.94 -3.03 -12.71
CA ILE A 916 -22.36 -2.78 -12.39
C ILE A 916 -22.69 -1.28 -12.47
N MET A 917 -21.87 -0.43 -11.85
CA MET A 917 -22.13 1.01 -11.78
C MET A 917 -22.05 1.69 -13.15
N LEU A 918 -21.08 1.33 -13.99
CA LEU A 918 -20.92 1.88 -15.33
C LEU A 918 -22.10 1.48 -16.24
N ARG A 919 -22.56 0.23 -16.18
CA ARG A 919 -23.78 -0.20 -16.90
C ARG A 919 -25.01 0.55 -16.41
N GLN A 920 -25.11 0.83 -15.11
CA GLN A 920 -26.21 1.64 -14.58
C GLN A 920 -26.21 3.05 -15.17
N GLN A 921 -25.04 3.69 -15.29
CA GLN A 921 -24.94 5.01 -15.94
C GLN A 921 -25.32 4.94 -17.42
N ILE A 922 -24.90 3.90 -18.15
CA ILE A 922 -25.30 3.67 -19.54
C ILE A 922 -26.83 3.54 -19.65
N ALA A 923 -27.45 2.74 -18.79
CA ALA A 923 -28.90 2.54 -18.79
C ALA A 923 -29.66 3.86 -18.52
N PHE A 924 -29.18 4.69 -17.59
CA PHE A 924 -29.77 6.01 -17.33
C PHE A 924 -29.62 6.99 -18.50
N CYS A 925 -28.53 6.90 -19.28
CA CYS A 925 -28.39 7.67 -20.51
C CYS A 925 -29.36 7.18 -21.59
N GLN A 926 -29.51 5.86 -21.75
CA GLN A 926 -30.41 5.23 -22.72
C GLN A 926 -31.89 5.56 -22.44
N GLU A 927 -32.32 5.50 -21.18
CA GLU A 927 -33.68 5.91 -20.77
C GLU A 927 -33.97 7.37 -21.13
N ARG A 928 -33.00 8.28 -20.90
CA ARG A 928 -33.14 9.72 -21.23
C ARG A 928 -33.12 10.02 -22.72
N LEU A 929 -32.51 9.14 -23.51
CA LEU A 929 -32.54 9.19 -24.97
C LEU A 929 -33.79 8.49 -25.54
N SER A 930 -34.70 8.01 -24.68
CA SER A 930 -35.88 7.23 -25.06
C SER A 930 -35.56 5.94 -25.83
N ASP A 931 -34.34 5.41 -25.68
CA ASP A 931 -33.93 4.11 -26.23
C ASP A 931 -34.27 2.99 -25.23
N TYR A 932 -35.57 2.80 -25.02
CA TYR A 932 -36.10 1.82 -24.05
C TYR A 932 -35.68 0.37 -24.33
N PRO A 933 -35.58 -0.12 -25.59
CA PRO A 933 -35.06 -1.46 -25.85
C PRO A 933 -33.60 -1.64 -25.40
N ALA A 934 -32.73 -0.66 -25.67
CA ALA A 934 -31.34 -0.73 -25.22
C ALA A 934 -31.23 -0.62 -23.69
N ALA A 935 -31.99 0.28 -23.07
CA ALA A 935 -32.06 0.44 -21.61
C ALA A 935 -32.49 -0.87 -20.93
N LYS A 936 -33.53 -1.53 -21.45
CA LYS A 936 -34.00 -2.83 -20.95
C LYS A 936 -32.88 -3.87 -20.97
N ASN A 937 -32.19 -4.03 -22.10
CA ASN A 937 -31.09 -4.99 -22.22
C ASN A 937 -29.97 -4.69 -21.20
N THR A 938 -29.59 -3.43 -21.04
CA THR A 938 -28.56 -3.03 -20.07
C THR A 938 -28.98 -3.32 -18.63
N PHE A 939 -30.25 -3.08 -18.27
CA PHE A 939 -30.77 -3.42 -16.94
C PHE A 939 -30.84 -4.95 -16.69
N GLU A 940 -31.17 -5.74 -17.72
CA GLU A 940 -31.10 -7.20 -17.63
C GLU A 940 -29.66 -7.68 -17.38
N GLU A 941 -28.67 -7.08 -18.04
CA GLU A 941 -27.26 -7.34 -17.76
C GLU A 941 -26.87 -7.01 -16.32
N ILE A 942 -27.31 -5.86 -15.79
CA ILE A 942 -27.05 -5.46 -14.39
C ILE A 942 -27.66 -6.48 -13.42
N LYS A 943 -28.90 -6.91 -13.66
CA LYS A 943 -29.56 -7.94 -12.85
C LYS A 943 -28.78 -9.25 -12.89
N ALA A 944 -28.36 -9.66 -14.09
CA ALA A 944 -27.60 -10.88 -14.31
C ALA A 944 -26.21 -10.85 -13.63
N LEU A 945 -25.52 -9.71 -13.65
CA LEU A 945 -24.28 -9.48 -12.89
C LEU A 945 -24.53 -9.59 -11.40
N CYS A 946 -25.58 -8.95 -10.87
CA CYS A 946 -25.92 -9.04 -9.45
C CYS A 946 -26.20 -10.47 -8.98
N ASP A 947 -26.61 -11.37 -9.87
CA ASP A 947 -26.85 -12.79 -9.59
C ASP A 947 -25.58 -13.66 -9.70
N MET A 948 -24.51 -13.14 -10.31
CA MET A 948 -23.23 -13.85 -10.48
C MET A 948 -22.49 -14.05 -9.16
N HIS A 949 -22.45 -13.01 -8.32
CA HIS A 949 -21.82 -13.03 -6.99
C HIS A 949 -22.78 -12.51 -5.91
N PRO A 950 -23.80 -13.29 -5.53
CA PRO A 950 -24.84 -12.83 -4.60
C PRO A 950 -24.28 -12.48 -3.21
N SER A 951 -23.22 -13.17 -2.79
CA SER A 951 -22.52 -12.92 -1.50
C SER A 951 -21.70 -11.62 -1.49
N ASP A 952 -21.37 -11.05 -2.66
CA ASP A 952 -20.52 -9.86 -2.78
C ASP A 952 -21.32 -8.56 -2.91
N LEU A 953 -22.66 -8.63 -2.86
CA LEU A 953 -23.54 -7.48 -2.92
C LEU A 953 -23.48 -6.68 -1.61
N ASN A 954 -22.73 -5.57 -1.63
CA ASN A 954 -22.76 -4.59 -0.54
C ASN A 954 -24.10 -3.78 -0.54
N PRO A 955 -24.41 -3.00 0.51
CA PRO A 955 -25.68 -2.27 0.60
C PRO A 955 -25.99 -1.38 -0.62
N THR A 956 -24.96 -0.74 -1.21
CA THR A 956 -25.13 0.03 -2.44
C THR A 956 -25.56 -0.85 -3.60
N LEU A 957 -24.90 -1.99 -3.83
CA LEU A 957 -25.23 -2.90 -4.92
C LEU A 957 -26.58 -3.59 -4.72
N LYS A 958 -26.99 -3.85 -3.47
CA LYS A 958 -28.35 -4.31 -3.16
C LYS A 958 -29.41 -3.27 -3.56
N MET A 959 -29.15 -1.99 -3.29
CA MET A 959 -30.03 -0.91 -3.74
C MET A 959 -30.07 -0.81 -5.27
N VAL A 960 -28.92 -0.93 -5.94
CA VAL A 960 -28.85 -0.96 -7.41
C VAL A 960 -29.68 -2.13 -7.96
N LYS A 961 -29.56 -3.33 -7.38
CA LYS A 961 -30.36 -4.50 -7.78
C LYS A 961 -31.86 -4.24 -7.64
N MET A 962 -32.28 -3.65 -6.53
CA MET A 962 -33.68 -3.29 -6.27
C MET A 962 -34.19 -2.25 -7.28
N LEU A 963 -33.44 -1.16 -7.47
CA LEU A 963 -33.78 -0.09 -8.41
C LEU A 963 -33.86 -0.62 -9.85
N THR A 964 -32.93 -1.49 -10.24
CA THR A 964 -32.91 -2.16 -11.54
C THR A 964 -34.18 -2.99 -11.75
N GLY A 965 -34.62 -3.73 -10.72
CA GLY A 965 -35.87 -4.48 -10.77
C GLY A 965 -37.10 -3.58 -10.97
N PHE A 966 -37.18 -2.46 -10.24
CA PHE A 966 -38.26 -1.49 -10.40
C PHE A 966 -38.29 -0.88 -11.81
N ARG A 967 -37.14 -0.45 -12.32
CA ARG A 967 -37.04 0.14 -13.67
C ARG A 967 -37.35 -0.83 -14.79
N LEU A 968 -36.90 -2.10 -14.68
CA LEU A 968 -37.26 -3.14 -15.64
C LEU A 968 -38.77 -3.33 -15.75
N ASN A 969 -39.47 -3.41 -14.60
CA ASN A 969 -40.92 -3.56 -14.59
C ASN A 969 -41.63 -2.37 -15.27
N ASN A 970 -41.16 -1.14 -15.01
CA ASN A 970 -41.73 0.06 -15.64
C ASN A 970 -41.47 0.08 -17.15
N LEU A 971 -40.24 -0.23 -17.58
CA LEU A 971 -39.90 -0.30 -19.01
C LEU A 971 -40.70 -1.37 -19.75
N GLU A 972 -40.99 -2.50 -19.10
CA GLU A 972 -41.84 -3.55 -19.67
C GLU A 972 -43.28 -3.07 -19.86
N GLN A 973 -43.82 -2.32 -18.90
CA GLN A 973 -45.14 -1.70 -19.02
C GLN A 973 -45.18 -0.66 -20.14
N GLU A 974 -44.19 0.22 -20.23
CA GLU A 974 -44.10 1.24 -21.28
C GLU A 974 -43.92 0.63 -22.68
N LEU A 975 -43.09 -0.40 -22.82
CA LEU A 975 -42.92 -1.14 -24.09
C LEU A 975 -44.19 -1.88 -24.50
N GLN A 976 -44.95 -2.41 -23.53
CA GLN A 976 -46.23 -3.05 -23.79
C GLN A 976 -47.29 -2.02 -24.23
N GLN A 977 -47.41 -0.89 -23.52
CA GLN A 977 -48.29 0.21 -23.90
C GLN A 977 -47.98 0.77 -25.30
N ASN A 978 -46.70 0.91 -25.65
CA ASN A 978 -46.28 1.35 -26.98
C ASN A 978 -46.60 0.32 -28.09
N ARG A 979 -46.56 -0.98 -27.78
CA ARG A 979 -47.02 -2.04 -28.71
C ARG A 979 -48.53 -1.99 -28.90
N ASP A 980 -49.27 -1.81 -27.81
CA ASP A 980 -50.72 -1.78 -27.83
C ASP A 980 -51.24 -0.51 -28.54
N ALA A 981 -50.57 0.64 -28.38
CA ALA A 981 -50.85 1.88 -29.11
C ALA A 981 -50.54 1.76 -30.62
N LYS A 982 -49.49 1.05 -31.01
CA LYS A 982 -49.18 0.75 -32.44
C LYS A 982 -50.18 -0.21 -33.10
N ASN A 983 -50.86 -1.04 -32.30
CA ASN A 983 -51.83 -2.02 -32.78
C ASN A 983 -53.29 -1.49 -32.74
N GLN A 984 -53.52 -0.24 -32.34
CA GLN A 984 -54.84 0.38 -32.53
C GLN A 984 -55.04 0.68 -34.02
N PRO A 985 -56.16 0.22 -34.64
CA PRO A 985 -56.47 0.57 -36.01
C PRO A 985 -56.67 2.09 -36.09
N THR A 986 -55.91 2.76 -36.94
CA THR A 986 -56.19 4.13 -37.35
C THR A 986 -57.60 4.17 -37.94
N ASN A 987 -58.53 4.79 -37.21
CA ASN A 987 -59.86 5.10 -37.70
C ASN A 987 -59.69 6.06 -38.90
N PRO A 988 -60.17 5.73 -40.10
CA PRO A 988 -60.17 6.66 -41.20
C PRO A 988 -61.40 7.57 -41.06
N ASP A 989 -61.19 8.74 -40.47
CA ASP A 989 -62.10 9.90 -40.63
C ASP A 989 -61.32 11.05 -41.26
#